data_AF-A0A7X7RRW0-F1
#
_entry.id   AF-A0A7X7RRW0-F1
#
_cell.length_a   1.000
_cell.length_b   1.000
_cell.length_c   1.000
_cell.angle_alpha   90.00
_cell.angle_beta   90.00
_cell.angle_gamma   90.00
#
_symmetry.space_group_name_H-M   'P 1'
#
loop_
_entity.id
_entity.type
_entity.pdbx_description
1 polymer ?
#
loop_
_entity_poly.entity_id
_entity_poly.type
_entity_poly.pdbx_seq_one_letter_code
_entity_poly.pdbx_strand_id
1 'polypeptide(L)'
;KKTQLTHLYELLAEYHERKEQVDQAEDDCKKQLGIFEQIVANPEEVDFERVGAHYEHTYALQSALHRILSSPEEYEDVYEKLIPYCRNLSAFREANNQLIEDYSSLHMELLKMEVQLCETYEIKIERLMKEPLWDVALRRQIATWLKNMDGLRAYTVFLKTKDEIQTNGPAQMLDLLKSGELTEEELLPCYIANISYAMICYTMSQSEILSEFNGAIFEDTIKKYKETIQKFETLTIQELVAVLSEKIPSTNGNATASSELGILQKAIRSGRRVQSIRRLFDSIPTLLRMLSPCMLMSPISVAQYIDPAFPKFDLVIFDEASQLPTSIAAGTIARGKSVVVVGDPKQLPPTSFFAANQVDEEHYEAEDLESLLDDCLALSMPKEHLLWHYRSRHESLIAYSNRQYYDNQLYTFPSPNDLVSQVKLIPVKGFYDKGNTKQNRAEAEAVVAEIVRRLSDEKLRKDSIGVVTFSVAQQILIDDLLNEQYQQYPYLEQFNLESDEPLFIKNLENVQGDERDVILFSIGYGPDREGKVSMNFGPINQDGGWRRLNVAISRSRKQMLVYSTLIPEQIDLSRTRSEGVAGLKGFLEYAQKGKEGLAIKNGTQTYRNHAIEELIAKRIRHMGYDVKCNIGCSAYQIDIGIVDPQNPQSYLLGVIFDGENYKLSGTARDRNILQPSILEGLGWRILRVWVLDWLDSPDRVISKIRTELEYILEHRDVVKEEPDQPYIPVSQENESIAGTTADTTASEVEPQADTQAPKVESQADTTDGDSVVLSGITFQKEEQRGNPYEATYHNVVLKIQGTAEQFYEASNTRKILVMVKEVVGAEAPISKKMLFKKVLAAWQISRSGGKIEFIMDMVLRSMETKTTESNGVTFYWRKDQEPAEYMEYRVPAEGDDKRAMEDICPEEIANAIRTIVTAQIGLSRTDLIRECAKVFGYSRLGTSIEVAVNAAIEIAVARGSIHISEDSEHISLPQ
;
A
#
# COMPACT_ATOMS: atom_id res chain seq x y z
N LYS A 1 66.75 84.64 44.55
CA LYS A 1 68.23 84.52 44.57
C LYS A 1 68.77 83.88 45.85
N LYS A 2 68.38 84.28 47.07
CA LYS A 2 68.78 83.55 48.30
C LYS A 2 68.08 82.17 48.44
N THR A 3 66.83 82.04 47.97
CA THR A 3 66.06 80.78 47.95
C THR A 3 66.55 79.74 46.93
N GLN A 4 67.23 80.15 45.86
CA GLN A 4 67.77 79.24 44.83
C GLN A 4 69.14 78.66 45.21
N LEU A 5 69.92 79.39 46.03
CA LEU A 5 71.20 78.91 46.54
C LEU A 5 71.02 77.89 47.68
N THR A 6 69.94 77.99 48.46
CA THR A 6 69.60 77.00 49.50
C THR A 6 69.22 75.65 48.87
N HIS A 7 68.45 75.67 47.78
CA HIS A 7 68.04 74.46 47.08
C HIS A 7 69.21 73.71 46.42
N LEU A 8 70.20 74.44 45.89
CA LEU A 8 71.41 73.86 45.32
C LEU A 8 72.37 73.29 46.39
N TYR A 9 72.35 73.83 47.61
CA TYR A 9 73.12 73.28 48.73
C TYR A 9 72.45 72.05 49.37
N GLU A 10 71.12 72.01 49.42
CA GLU A 10 70.36 70.83 49.86
C GLU A 10 70.58 69.64 48.91
N LEU A 11 70.58 69.86 47.60
CA LEU A 11 70.86 68.80 46.60
C LEU A 11 72.30 68.27 46.66
N LEU A 12 73.27 69.13 46.99
CA LEU A 12 74.67 68.73 47.16
C LEU A 12 74.90 67.93 48.46
N ALA A 13 74.20 68.27 49.54
CA ALA A 13 74.21 67.50 50.79
C ALA A 13 73.53 66.13 50.61
N GLU A 14 72.39 66.08 49.91
CA GLU A 14 71.66 64.84 49.63
C GLU A 14 72.44 63.90 48.69
N TYR A 15 73.28 64.46 47.80
CA TYR A 15 74.21 63.69 46.96
C TYR A 15 75.34 63.05 47.75
N HIS A 16 75.92 63.76 48.73
CA HIS A 16 77.00 63.22 49.56
C HIS A 16 76.52 62.13 50.54
N GLU A 17 75.32 62.28 51.10
CA GLU A 17 74.72 61.29 52.01
C GLU A 17 74.34 59.98 51.28
N ARG A 18 73.92 60.07 50.01
CA ARG A 18 73.61 58.89 49.17
C ARG A 18 74.85 58.18 48.64
N LYS A 19 75.98 58.87 48.50
CA LYS A 19 77.24 58.27 48.06
C LYS A 19 77.82 57.31 49.10
N GLU A 20 77.72 57.67 50.38
CA GLU A 20 78.20 56.83 51.50
C GLU A 20 77.35 55.56 51.67
N GLN A 21 76.06 55.60 51.32
CA GLN A 21 75.17 54.42 51.31
C GLN A 21 75.43 53.46 50.14
N VAL A 22 75.93 53.97 49.01
CA VAL A 22 76.26 53.16 47.83
C VAL A 22 77.59 52.42 48.01
N ASP A 23 78.58 53.06 48.63
CA ASP A 23 79.87 52.43 48.93
C ASP A 23 79.71 51.28 49.95
N GLN A 24 78.69 51.33 50.82
CA GLN A 24 78.37 50.27 51.77
C GLN A 24 77.64 49.07 51.12
N ALA A 25 76.91 49.28 50.02
CA ALA A 25 76.19 48.24 49.28
C ALA A 25 77.11 47.43 48.34
N GLU A 26 78.24 48.01 47.93
CA GLU A 26 79.23 47.33 47.07
C GLU A 26 79.96 46.19 47.80
N ASP A 27 80.19 46.33 49.11
CA ASP A 27 80.84 45.31 49.94
C ASP A 27 79.90 44.12 50.28
N ASP A 28 78.58 44.35 50.32
CA ASP A 28 77.58 43.27 50.48
C ASP A 28 77.32 42.52 49.16
N CYS A 29 77.43 43.20 48.00
CA CYS A 29 77.39 42.55 46.68
C CYS A 29 78.60 41.61 46.45
N LYS A 30 79.78 41.96 46.97
CA LYS A 30 80.98 41.10 46.91
C LYS A 30 80.85 39.82 47.74
N LYS A 31 80.01 39.79 48.78
CA LYS A 31 79.76 38.59 49.61
C LYS A 31 78.77 37.59 48.99
N GLN A 32 77.93 38.02 48.05
CA GLN A 32 76.92 37.14 47.41
C GLN A 32 77.40 36.47 46.11
N LEU A 33 78.58 36.82 45.60
CA LEU A 33 79.22 36.21 44.42
C LEU A 33 79.76 34.77 44.65
N GLY A 34 79.49 34.16 45.80
CA GLY A 34 79.90 32.78 46.15
C GLY A 34 78.92 31.65 45.77
N ILE A 35 77.83 31.94 45.05
CA ILE A 35 76.76 30.95 44.77
C ILE A 35 76.76 30.47 43.29
N PHE A 36 77.68 30.98 42.47
CA PHE A 36 77.75 30.67 41.04
C PHE A 36 78.16 29.22 40.70
N GLU A 37 78.62 28.42 41.68
CA GLU A 37 78.98 27.01 41.44
C GLU A 37 77.86 25.99 41.72
N GLN A 38 76.71 26.39 42.29
CA GLN A 38 75.61 25.45 42.57
C GLN A 38 74.47 25.46 41.53
N ILE A 39 74.38 26.48 40.67
CA ILE A 39 73.22 26.67 39.78
C ILE A 39 73.39 25.96 38.42
N VAL A 40 74.60 25.53 38.05
CA VAL A 40 74.86 24.88 36.76
C VAL A 40 74.39 23.41 36.70
N ALA A 41 73.87 22.84 37.79
CA ALA A 41 73.67 21.39 37.90
C ALA A 41 72.23 20.86 37.70
N ASN A 42 71.16 21.68 37.69
CA ASN A 42 69.79 21.16 37.51
C ASN A 42 68.84 22.14 36.76
N PRO A 43 68.37 21.81 35.54
CA PRO A 43 67.51 22.68 34.71
C PRO A 43 66.01 22.74 35.07
N GLU A 44 65.52 22.07 36.13
CA GLU A 44 64.08 21.91 36.38
C GLU A 44 63.44 22.86 37.42
N GLU A 45 64.16 23.83 37.97
CA GLU A 45 63.59 24.87 38.83
C GLU A 45 64.03 26.27 38.36
N VAL A 46 63.26 26.89 37.46
CA VAL A 46 63.39 28.32 37.18
C VAL A 46 62.74 29.08 38.33
N ASP A 47 63.57 29.61 39.22
CA ASP A 47 63.12 30.45 40.33
C ASP A 47 62.71 31.85 39.82
N PHE A 48 61.41 32.07 39.69
CA PHE A 48 60.83 33.33 39.23
C PHE A 48 61.10 34.51 40.17
N GLU A 49 61.39 34.28 41.46
CA GLU A 49 61.82 35.36 42.38
C GLU A 49 63.21 35.87 42.00
N ARG A 50 64.11 34.97 41.57
CA ARG A 50 65.44 35.33 41.08
C ARG A 50 65.40 36.10 39.75
N VAL A 51 64.49 35.72 38.84
CA VAL A 51 64.25 36.48 37.60
C VAL A 51 63.73 37.89 37.93
N GLY A 52 62.78 37.99 38.87
CA GLY A 52 62.27 39.27 39.36
C GLY A 52 63.36 40.19 39.95
N ALA A 53 64.27 39.62 40.74
CA ALA A 53 65.41 40.36 41.32
C ALA A 53 66.39 40.88 40.26
N HIS A 54 66.67 40.10 39.19
CA HIS A 54 67.48 40.55 38.07
C HIS A 54 66.82 41.68 37.27
N TYR A 55 65.50 41.61 37.07
CA TYR A 55 64.74 42.71 36.45
C TYR A 55 64.77 43.99 37.29
N GLU A 56 64.69 43.89 38.62
CA GLU A 56 64.77 45.05 39.52
C GLU A 56 66.14 45.74 39.48
N HIS A 57 67.24 44.96 39.44
CA HIS A 57 68.59 45.51 39.32
C HIS A 57 68.85 46.15 37.95
N THR A 58 68.41 45.51 36.86
CA THR A 58 68.51 46.10 35.50
C THR A 58 67.70 47.39 35.40
N TYR A 59 66.54 47.44 36.04
CA TYR A 59 65.70 48.63 36.14
C TYR A 59 66.34 49.75 36.96
N ALA A 60 66.95 49.45 38.11
CA ALA A 60 67.61 50.47 38.93
C ALA A 60 68.74 51.16 38.14
N LEU A 61 69.50 50.37 37.37
CA LEU A 61 70.56 50.86 36.49
C LEU A 61 70.01 51.72 35.34
N GLN A 62 68.92 51.27 34.71
CA GLN A 62 68.29 51.97 33.59
C GLN A 62 67.53 53.22 34.01
N SER A 63 66.90 53.22 35.18
CA SER A 63 66.24 54.39 35.78
C SER A 63 67.27 55.44 36.21
N ALA A 64 68.44 55.02 36.72
CA ALA A 64 69.55 55.92 36.98
C ALA A 64 70.09 56.57 35.69
N LEU A 65 70.27 55.78 34.62
CA LEU A 65 70.64 56.28 33.27
C LEU A 65 69.58 57.20 32.67
N HIS A 66 68.29 56.88 32.83
CA HIS A 66 67.21 57.70 32.33
C HIS A 66 67.10 59.02 33.10
N ARG A 67 67.26 59.03 34.43
CA ARG A 67 67.29 60.26 35.24
C ARG A 67 68.42 61.23 34.85
N ILE A 68 69.53 60.72 34.32
CA ILE A 68 70.62 61.55 33.76
C ILE A 68 70.20 62.20 32.43
N LEU A 69 69.24 61.61 31.71
CA LEU A 69 68.91 61.94 30.30
C LEU A 69 67.48 62.49 30.07
N SER A 70 66.67 62.73 31.11
CA SER A 70 65.22 62.98 30.96
C SER A 70 64.75 64.38 31.41
N SER A 71 65.23 65.42 30.71
CA SER A 71 64.46 66.66 30.52
C SER A 71 64.51 67.08 29.04
N PRO A 72 63.38 67.16 28.32
CA PRO A 72 63.36 67.34 26.86
C PRO A 72 63.93 68.67 26.35
N GLU A 73 63.94 69.74 27.15
CA GLU A 73 64.47 71.06 26.75
C GLU A 73 65.99 71.20 26.94
N GLU A 74 66.59 70.37 27.79
CA GLU A 74 68.05 70.33 27.96
C GLU A 74 68.71 69.31 27.03
N TYR A 75 67.95 68.40 26.40
CA TYR A 75 68.51 67.41 25.49
C TYR A 75 69.23 68.08 24.31
N GLU A 76 68.63 69.08 23.66
CA GLU A 76 69.27 69.81 22.55
C GLU A 76 70.47 70.66 22.99
N ASP A 77 70.38 71.35 24.13
CA ASP A 77 71.42 72.25 24.64
C ASP A 77 72.61 71.47 25.25
N VAL A 78 72.36 70.30 25.84
CA VAL A 78 73.39 69.37 26.33
C VAL A 78 73.99 68.58 25.17
N TYR A 79 73.22 68.20 24.14
CA TYR A 79 73.76 67.56 22.93
C TYR A 79 74.70 68.52 22.18
N GLU A 80 74.34 69.81 22.04
CA GLU A 80 75.23 70.82 21.46
C GLU A 80 76.48 71.09 22.32
N LYS A 81 76.34 71.10 23.66
CA LYS A 81 77.47 71.28 24.60
C LYS A 81 78.34 70.03 24.80
N LEU A 82 77.85 68.85 24.43
CA LEU A 82 78.59 67.59 24.47
C LEU A 82 79.29 67.25 23.15
N ILE A 83 78.97 67.88 22.02
CA ILE A 83 79.70 67.72 20.76
C ILE A 83 81.23 67.95 20.91
N PRO A 84 81.73 68.91 21.71
CA PRO A 84 83.16 69.06 21.96
C PRO A 84 83.76 67.91 22.80
N TYR A 85 82.99 67.26 23.67
CA TYR A 85 83.43 66.16 24.55
C TYR A 85 83.24 64.76 23.93
N CYS A 86 82.28 64.59 23.01
CA CYS A 86 82.05 63.37 22.24
C CYS A 86 83.11 63.12 21.15
N ARG A 87 84.06 64.04 20.96
CA ARG A 87 85.23 63.81 20.09
C ARG A 87 86.20 62.75 20.63
N ASN A 88 86.08 62.35 21.90
CA ASN A 88 86.79 61.19 22.46
C ASN A 88 85.80 60.17 23.04
N LEU A 89 85.10 59.49 22.13
CA LEU A 89 84.26 58.31 22.41
C LEU A 89 84.97 57.22 23.24
N SER A 90 86.31 57.20 23.27
CA SER A 90 87.12 56.27 24.07
C SER A 90 87.06 56.55 25.57
N ALA A 91 87.10 57.81 25.99
CA ALA A 91 87.21 58.17 27.42
C ALA A 91 85.89 57.96 28.18
N PHE A 92 84.74 58.24 27.55
CA PHE A 92 83.43 57.93 28.11
C PHE A 92 83.18 56.42 28.21
N ARG A 93 83.64 55.68 27.19
CA ARG A 93 83.55 54.22 27.15
C ARG A 93 84.46 53.58 28.20
N GLU A 94 85.68 54.08 28.40
CA GLU A 94 86.58 53.62 29.49
C GLU A 94 86.03 53.92 30.89
N ALA A 95 85.51 55.13 31.13
CA ALA A 95 85.01 55.53 32.45
C ALA A 95 83.74 54.80 32.89
N ASN A 96 82.94 54.33 31.93
CA ASN A 96 81.67 53.63 32.20
C ASN A 96 81.65 52.21 31.61
N ASN A 97 82.81 51.65 31.25
CA ASN A 97 82.88 50.39 30.52
C ASN A 97 82.22 49.26 31.31
N GLN A 98 82.50 49.20 32.61
CA GLN A 98 81.93 48.19 33.50
C GLN A 98 80.40 48.29 33.55
N LEU A 99 79.85 49.51 33.66
CA LEU A 99 78.42 49.73 33.78
C LEU A 99 77.68 49.45 32.46
N ILE A 100 78.32 49.70 31.32
CA ILE A 100 77.81 49.37 29.98
C ILE A 100 77.91 47.85 29.73
N GLU A 101 78.99 47.21 30.15
CA GLU A 101 79.16 45.74 30.08
C GLU A 101 78.16 45.03 30.98
N ASP A 102 77.94 45.52 32.21
CA ASP A 102 76.96 44.98 33.15
C ASP A 102 75.53 45.13 32.60
N TYR A 103 75.18 46.31 32.07
CA TYR A 103 73.88 46.53 31.40
C TYR A 103 73.69 45.62 30.19
N SER A 104 74.71 45.50 29.34
CA SER A 104 74.65 44.64 28.15
C SER A 104 74.55 43.17 28.54
N SER A 105 75.22 42.75 29.62
CA SER A 105 75.15 41.38 30.14
C SER A 105 73.75 41.07 30.69
N LEU A 106 73.23 41.94 31.56
CA LEU A 106 71.88 41.81 32.12
C LEU A 106 70.81 41.83 31.03
N HIS A 107 70.94 42.71 30.03
CA HIS A 107 70.01 42.74 28.91
C HIS A 107 70.07 41.47 28.06
N MET A 108 71.25 40.89 27.84
CA MET A 108 71.40 39.63 27.11
C MET A 108 70.87 38.43 27.90
N GLU A 109 71.00 38.42 29.22
CA GLU A 109 70.36 37.40 30.08
C GLU A 109 68.84 37.53 30.06
N LEU A 110 68.33 38.75 30.14
CA LEU A 110 66.91 39.05 30.04
C LEU A 110 66.32 38.56 28.71
N LEU A 111 67.00 38.84 27.60
CA LEU A 111 66.63 38.33 26.27
C LEU A 111 66.67 36.80 26.22
N LYS A 112 67.67 36.15 26.83
CA LYS A 112 67.73 34.69 26.92
C LYS A 112 66.56 34.13 27.72
N MET A 113 66.22 34.73 28.86
CA MET A 113 65.09 34.31 29.68
C MET A 113 63.75 34.52 28.96
N GLU A 114 63.59 35.63 28.22
CA GLU A 114 62.40 35.87 27.37
C GLU A 114 62.27 34.82 26.28
N VAL A 115 63.36 34.51 25.56
CA VAL A 115 63.37 33.46 24.53
C VAL A 115 63.05 32.11 25.15
N GLN A 116 63.63 31.78 26.30
CA GLN A 116 63.37 30.53 27.00
C GLN A 116 61.92 30.43 27.50
N LEU A 117 61.32 31.53 27.95
CA LEU A 117 59.89 31.61 28.30
C LEU A 117 58.99 31.42 27.06
N CYS A 118 59.35 32.05 25.94
CA CYS A 118 58.64 31.86 24.66
C CYS A 118 58.75 30.41 24.15
N GLU A 119 59.93 29.79 24.23
CA GLU A 119 60.16 28.42 23.76
C GLU A 119 59.53 27.36 24.67
N THR A 120 59.57 27.58 25.99
CA THR A 120 59.09 26.59 26.98
C THR A 120 57.57 26.66 27.17
N TYR A 121 56.97 27.85 27.07
CA TYR A 121 55.55 28.08 27.37
C TYR A 121 54.75 28.66 26.18
N GLU A 122 55.34 28.80 25.00
CA GLU A 122 54.68 29.34 23.77
C GLU A 122 54.04 30.73 23.95
N ILE A 123 54.42 31.48 25.00
CA ILE A 123 53.89 32.81 25.29
C ILE A 123 54.52 33.82 24.32
N LYS A 124 53.70 34.42 23.44
CA LYS A 124 54.16 35.54 22.60
C LYS A 124 54.27 36.81 23.43
N ILE A 125 55.49 37.15 23.86
CA ILE A 125 55.79 38.42 24.52
C ILE A 125 55.88 39.49 23.44
N GLU A 126 54.84 40.33 23.31
CA GLU A 126 54.89 41.50 22.42
C GLU A 126 55.98 42.45 22.91
N ARG A 127 56.86 42.87 22.00
CA ARG A 127 57.97 43.78 22.31
C ARG A 127 57.45 45.15 22.73
N LEU A 128 57.27 45.34 24.04
CA LEU A 128 56.89 46.60 24.68
C LEU A 128 57.89 47.74 24.46
N MET A 129 59.14 47.43 24.08
CA MET A 129 60.24 48.39 23.89
C MET A 129 60.03 49.46 22.79
N LYS A 130 58.86 49.52 22.15
CA LYS A 130 58.52 50.53 21.13
C LYS A 130 57.75 51.74 21.68
N GLU A 131 57.25 51.70 22.91
CA GLU A 131 56.50 52.80 23.52
C GLU A 131 57.36 53.66 24.47
N PRO A 132 57.09 54.98 24.60
CA PRO A 132 57.68 55.79 25.66
C PRO A 132 57.15 55.29 27.02
N LEU A 133 58.03 55.10 28.01
CA LEU A 133 57.70 54.52 29.34
C LEU A 133 57.33 53.02 29.31
N TRP A 134 57.92 52.27 28.39
CA TRP A 134 57.79 50.80 28.33
C TRP A 134 58.17 50.09 29.64
N ASP A 135 58.99 50.72 30.50
CA ASP A 135 59.42 50.22 31.80
C ASP A 135 58.27 50.13 32.81
N VAL A 136 57.35 51.11 32.79
CA VAL A 136 56.17 51.14 33.66
C VAL A 136 55.14 50.10 33.19
N ALA A 137 54.93 50.00 31.88
CA ALA A 137 54.03 49.02 31.28
C ALA A 137 54.52 47.58 31.56
N LEU A 138 55.83 47.34 31.39
CA LEU A 138 56.45 46.05 31.64
C LEU A 138 56.37 45.65 33.13
N ARG A 139 56.65 46.57 34.06
CA ARG A 139 56.46 46.33 35.51
C ARG A 139 55.02 45.94 35.85
N ARG A 140 54.04 46.61 35.26
CA ARG A 140 52.62 46.29 35.47
C ARG A 140 52.27 44.90 34.94
N GLN A 141 52.81 44.54 33.77
CA GLN A 141 52.55 43.24 33.15
C GLN A 141 53.24 42.11 33.92
N ILE A 142 54.50 42.28 34.33
CA ILE A 142 55.23 41.34 35.19
C ILE A 142 54.54 41.18 36.55
N ALA A 143 54.12 42.28 37.18
CA ALA A 143 53.35 42.20 38.43
C ALA A 143 52.02 41.46 38.26
N THR A 144 51.38 41.59 37.08
CA THR A 144 50.16 40.86 36.75
C THR A 144 50.44 39.37 36.54
N TRP A 145 51.55 39.01 35.90
CA TRP A 145 51.99 37.62 35.74
C TRP A 145 52.35 36.98 37.09
N LEU A 146 53.18 37.65 37.90
CA LEU A 146 53.56 37.20 39.25
C LEU A 146 52.35 37.01 40.17
N LYS A 147 51.35 37.88 40.07
CA LYS A 147 50.12 37.77 40.86
C LYS A 147 49.19 36.62 40.43
N ASN A 148 49.29 36.17 39.17
CA ASN A 148 48.44 35.12 38.59
C ASN A 148 49.26 33.89 38.17
N MET A 149 50.39 33.63 38.82
CA MET A 149 51.31 32.51 38.50
C MET A 149 50.59 31.15 38.48
N ASP A 150 49.64 30.94 39.39
CA ASP A 150 48.86 29.69 39.47
C ASP A 150 48.03 29.43 38.20
N GLY A 151 47.64 30.48 37.47
CA GLY A 151 46.86 30.42 36.24
C GLY A 151 47.69 30.31 34.95
N LEU A 152 49.02 30.48 35.02
CA LEU A 152 49.88 30.55 33.84
C LEU A 152 49.94 29.21 33.09
N ARG A 153 49.91 28.09 33.84
CA ARG A 153 49.85 26.75 33.27
C ARG A 153 48.54 26.51 32.51
N ALA A 154 47.41 26.93 33.08
CA ALA A 154 46.11 26.83 32.42
C ALA A 154 46.04 27.72 31.17
N TYR A 155 46.62 28.92 31.22
CA TYR A 155 46.69 29.83 30.08
C TYR A 155 47.57 29.27 28.94
N THR A 156 48.67 28.60 29.26
CA THR A 156 49.54 27.95 28.27
C THR A 156 48.81 26.80 27.57
N VAL A 157 48.09 25.96 28.32
CA VAL A 157 47.24 24.89 27.75
C VAL A 157 46.14 25.48 26.87
N PHE A 158 45.53 26.59 27.27
CA PHE A 158 44.53 27.29 26.47
C PHE A 158 45.13 27.84 25.16
N LEU A 159 46.30 28.48 25.19
CA LEU A 159 46.95 29.00 23.98
C LEU A 159 47.29 27.89 22.99
N LYS A 160 47.81 26.76 23.47
CA LYS A 160 48.08 25.59 22.63
C LYS A 160 46.81 25.02 22.01
N THR A 161 45.76 24.84 22.83
CA THR A 161 44.45 24.35 22.35
C THR A 161 43.83 25.33 21.35
N LYS A 162 44.00 26.63 21.57
CA LYS A 162 43.54 27.70 20.67
C LYS A 162 44.26 27.62 19.31
N ASP A 163 45.58 27.49 19.31
CA ASP A 163 46.36 27.42 18.07
C ASP A 163 46.05 26.12 17.30
N GLU A 164 45.84 25.00 18.00
CA GLU A 164 45.37 23.74 17.41
C GLU A 164 43.97 23.87 16.77
N ILE A 165 43.02 24.53 17.44
CA ILE A 165 41.67 24.80 16.88
C ILE A 165 41.74 25.79 15.72
N GLN A 166 42.61 26.80 15.75
CA GLN A 166 42.77 27.73 14.62
C GLN A 166 43.38 27.06 13.39
N THR A 167 44.23 26.06 13.58
CA THR A 167 44.92 25.35 12.49
C THR A 167 44.07 24.22 11.90
N ASN A 168 43.39 23.44 12.76
CA ASN A 168 42.70 22.21 12.37
C ASN A 168 41.18 22.24 12.56
N GLY A 169 40.64 23.29 13.22
CA GLY A 169 39.24 23.39 13.60
C GLY A 169 38.54 24.66 13.07
N PRO A 170 37.24 24.81 13.38
CA PRO A 170 36.45 25.97 12.96
C PRO A 170 36.77 27.21 13.82
N ALA A 171 37.72 28.02 13.34
CA ALA A 171 38.23 29.21 14.04
C ALA A 171 37.13 30.19 14.52
N GLN A 172 36.01 30.29 13.80
CA GLN A 172 34.88 31.17 14.15
C GLN A 172 34.20 30.80 15.49
N MET A 173 34.13 29.52 15.85
CA MET A 173 33.54 29.12 17.14
C MET A 173 34.40 29.56 18.33
N LEU A 174 35.72 29.64 18.13
CA LEU A 174 36.63 30.08 19.18
C LEU A 174 36.51 31.60 19.43
N ASP A 175 36.10 32.38 18.44
CA ASP A 175 35.80 33.79 18.62
C ASP A 175 34.43 34.02 19.30
N LEU A 176 33.43 33.17 19.02
CA LEU A 176 32.14 33.16 19.73
C LEU A 176 32.26 32.72 21.20
N LEU A 177 33.17 31.78 21.51
CA LEU A 177 33.49 31.40 22.89
C LEU A 177 34.15 32.55 23.64
N LYS A 178 35.05 33.31 22.99
CA LYS A 178 35.72 34.48 23.59
C LYS A 178 34.77 35.66 23.83
N SER A 179 33.80 35.87 22.94
CA SER A 179 32.81 36.94 23.10
C SER A 179 31.79 36.63 24.20
N GLY A 180 31.75 35.38 24.69
CA GLY A 180 30.77 34.92 25.67
C GLY A 180 29.38 34.67 25.09
N GLU A 181 29.24 34.69 23.76
CA GLU A 181 27.99 34.33 23.07
C GLU A 181 27.73 32.82 23.08
N LEU A 182 28.78 32.01 23.28
CA LEU A 182 28.71 30.56 23.38
C LEU A 182 29.19 30.09 24.76
N THR A 183 28.42 29.25 25.44
CA THR A 183 28.85 28.64 26.70
C THR A 183 29.67 27.36 26.47
N GLU A 184 30.43 26.91 27.48
CA GLU A 184 31.22 25.67 27.41
C GLU A 184 30.35 24.44 27.13
N GLU A 185 29.13 24.40 27.67
CA GLU A 185 28.19 23.30 27.49
C GLU A 185 27.60 23.25 26.06
N GLU A 186 27.51 24.39 25.38
CA GLU A 186 26.93 24.53 24.04
C GLU A 186 27.94 24.31 22.91
N LEU A 187 29.24 24.32 23.22
CA LEU A 187 30.31 24.22 22.22
C LEU A 187 30.26 22.93 21.39
N LEU A 188 30.19 21.78 22.07
CA LEU A 188 30.16 20.49 21.39
C LEU A 188 28.86 20.28 20.58
N PRO A 189 27.65 20.58 21.11
CA PRO A 189 26.42 20.56 20.33
C PRO A 189 26.48 21.46 19.07
N CYS A 190 26.97 22.69 19.20
CA CYS A 190 27.08 23.62 18.06
C CYS A 190 28.07 23.14 16.99
N TYR A 191 29.18 22.51 17.41
CA TYR A 191 30.12 21.89 16.50
C TYR A 191 29.47 20.77 15.68
N ILE A 192 28.80 19.84 16.36
CA ILE A 192 28.14 18.70 15.74
C ILE A 192 27.03 19.18 14.81
N ALA A 193 26.26 20.19 15.21
CA ALA A 193 25.21 20.78 14.39
C ALA A 193 25.77 21.39 13.09
N ASN A 194 26.86 22.17 13.17
CA ASN A 194 27.50 22.77 12.01
C ASN A 194 28.07 21.73 11.05
N ILE A 195 28.74 20.69 11.58
CA ILE A 195 29.24 19.59 10.75
C ILE A 195 28.09 18.84 10.07
N SER A 196 27.03 18.53 10.82
CA SER A 196 25.86 17.84 10.29
C SER A 196 25.21 18.66 9.17
N TYR A 197 25.05 19.97 9.37
CA TYR A 197 24.53 20.88 8.35
C TYR A 197 25.42 20.92 7.10
N ALA A 198 26.74 21.02 7.27
CA ALA A 198 27.68 20.98 6.14
C ALA A 198 27.61 19.65 5.37
N MET A 199 27.47 18.52 6.07
CA MET A 199 27.27 17.21 5.44
C MET A 199 25.97 17.14 4.65
N ILE A 200 24.88 17.72 5.18
CA ILE A 200 23.59 17.80 4.47
C ILE A 200 23.74 18.63 3.19
N CYS A 201 24.31 19.83 3.28
CA CYS A 201 24.55 20.70 2.11
C CYS A 201 25.43 20.01 1.06
N TYR A 202 26.50 19.33 1.49
CA TYR A 202 27.36 18.55 0.60
C TYR A 202 26.57 17.43 -0.09
N THR A 203 25.81 16.65 0.67
CA THR A 203 25.00 15.54 0.13
C THR A 203 23.96 16.03 -0.88
N MET A 204 23.28 17.15 -0.58
CA MET A 204 22.35 17.79 -1.51
C MET A 204 23.06 18.25 -2.79
N SER A 205 24.27 18.80 -2.68
CA SER A 205 25.05 19.24 -3.86
C SER A 205 25.50 18.10 -4.78
N GLN A 206 25.64 16.87 -4.25
CA GLN A 206 26.04 15.71 -5.04
C GLN A 206 24.88 15.07 -5.81
N SER A 207 23.62 15.38 -5.47
CA SER A 207 22.43 14.79 -6.07
C SER A 207 21.59 15.85 -6.76
N GLU A 208 21.52 15.78 -8.08
CA GLU A 208 20.71 16.69 -8.92
C GLU A 208 19.25 16.72 -8.45
N ILE A 209 18.67 15.54 -8.18
CA ILE A 209 17.29 15.38 -7.70
C ILE A 209 17.05 16.10 -6.37
N LEU A 210 17.99 16.01 -5.42
CA LEU A 210 17.86 16.67 -4.11
C LEU A 210 18.10 18.18 -4.22
N SER A 211 18.96 18.61 -5.14
CA SER A 211 19.29 20.03 -5.35
C SER A 211 18.15 20.81 -6.01
N GLU A 212 17.38 20.17 -6.89
CA GLU A 212 16.23 20.76 -7.58
C GLU A 212 14.90 20.46 -6.88
N PHE A 213 14.92 19.74 -5.76
CA PHE A 213 13.71 19.35 -5.06
C PHE A 213 12.92 20.57 -4.59
N ASN A 214 11.63 20.56 -4.91
CA ASN A 214 10.68 21.56 -4.43
C ASN A 214 9.39 20.86 -4.03
N GLY A 215 9.01 20.95 -2.76
CA GLY A 215 7.83 20.26 -2.25
C GLY A 215 6.53 20.64 -2.95
N ALA A 216 6.37 21.88 -3.42
CA ALA A 216 5.16 22.32 -4.12
C ALA A 216 5.05 21.69 -5.52
N ILE A 217 6.15 21.61 -6.27
CA ILE A 217 6.19 20.94 -7.58
C ILE A 217 5.96 19.44 -7.41
N PHE A 218 6.54 18.85 -6.37
CA PHE A 218 6.38 17.43 -6.10
C PHE A 218 4.94 17.06 -5.69
N GLU A 219 4.27 17.89 -4.87
CA GLU A 219 2.84 17.72 -4.57
C GLU A 219 1.95 17.85 -5.81
N ASP A 220 2.23 18.79 -6.72
CA ASP A 220 1.51 18.88 -8.01
C ASP A 220 1.71 17.62 -8.86
N THR A 221 2.92 17.05 -8.83
CA THR A 221 3.22 15.78 -9.50
C THR A 221 2.44 14.61 -8.88
N ILE A 222 2.35 14.54 -7.55
CA ILE A 222 1.53 13.55 -6.83
C ILE A 222 0.05 13.69 -7.20
N LYS A 223 -0.45 14.92 -7.28
CA LYS A 223 -1.84 15.20 -7.69
C LYS A 223 -2.12 14.70 -9.11
N LYS A 224 -1.26 15.04 -10.09
CA LYS A 224 -1.37 14.53 -11.46
C LYS A 224 -1.30 13.01 -11.52
N TYR A 225 -0.46 12.39 -10.70
CA TYR A 225 -0.38 10.94 -10.60
C TYR A 225 -1.68 10.32 -10.07
N LYS A 226 -2.30 10.90 -9.03
CA LYS A 226 -3.62 10.49 -8.51
C LYS A 226 -4.72 10.57 -9.58
N GLU A 227 -4.81 11.70 -10.28
CA GLU A 227 -5.77 11.91 -11.37
C GLU A 227 -5.58 10.91 -12.52
N THR A 228 -4.32 10.64 -12.88
CA THR A 228 -3.99 9.69 -13.95
C THR A 228 -4.37 8.27 -13.58
N ILE A 229 -4.12 7.83 -12.34
CA ILE A 229 -4.51 6.50 -11.86
C ILE A 229 -6.02 6.34 -11.87
N GLN A 230 -6.78 7.31 -11.37
CA GLN A 230 -8.25 7.26 -11.37
C GLN A 230 -8.81 7.14 -12.79
N LYS A 231 -8.23 7.89 -13.74
CA LYS A 231 -8.59 7.80 -15.15
C LYS A 231 -8.25 6.43 -15.73
N PHE A 232 -7.07 5.90 -15.41
CA PHE A 232 -6.65 4.56 -15.86
C PHE A 232 -7.58 3.47 -15.33
N GLU A 233 -7.96 3.51 -14.06
CA GLU A 233 -8.91 2.55 -13.45
C GLU A 233 -10.27 2.60 -14.15
N THR A 234 -10.81 3.79 -14.39
CA THR A 234 -12.09 3.97 -15.07
C THR A 234 -12.06 3.46 -16.50
N LEU A 235 -10.99 3.79 -17.26
CA LEU A 235 -10.82 3.32 -18.63
C LEU A 235 -10.67 1.79 -18.70
N THR A 236 -9.97 1.19 -17.73
CA THR A 236 -9.79 -0.26 -17.66
C THR A 236 -11.12 -0.98 -17.44
N ILE A 237 -11.98 -0.44 -16.56
CA ILE A 237 -13.34 -0.98 -16.36
C ILE A 237 -14.15 -0.87 -17.65
N GLN A 238 -14.12 0.28 -18.32
CA GLN A 238 -14.84 0.49 -19.58
C GLN A 238 -14.36 -0.44 -20.70
N GLU A 239 -13.05 -0.60 -20.84
CA GLU A 239 -12.44 -1.54 -21.79
C GLU A 239 -12.87 -2.99 -21.48
N LEU A 240 -12.83 -3.40 -20.21
CA LEU A 240 -13.27 -4.73 -19.80
C LEU A 240 -14.74 -4.98 -20.15
N VAL A 241 -15.62 -4.02 -19.84
CA VAL A 241 -17.05 -4.11 -20.19
C VAL A 241 -17.25 -4.19 -21.69
N ALA A 242 -16.50 -3.41 -22.49
CA ALA A 242 -16.59 -3.46 -23.95
C ALA A 242 -16.14 -4.82 -24.50
N VAL A 243 -15.00 -5.34 -24.04
CA VAL A 243 -14.45 -6.64 -24.45
C VAL A 243 -15.39 -7.79 -24.06
N LEU A 244 -15.98 -7.74 -22.87
CA LEU A 244 -16.95 -8.77 -22.44
C LEU A 244 -18.26 -8.66 -23.23
N SER A 245 -18.73 -7.44 -23.50
CA SER A 245 -19.96 -7.21 -24.26
C SER A 245 -19.83 -7.61 -25.73
N GLU A 246 -18.65 -7.43 -26.34
CA GLU A 246 -18.35 -7.89 -27.70
C GLU A 246 -18.49 -9.41 -27.83
N LYS A 247 -18.14 -10.15 -26.78
CA LYS A 247 -18.29 -11.61 -26.74
C LYS A 247 -19.75 -12.03 -26.59
N ILE A 248 -20.65 -11.17 -26.11
CA ILE A 248 -22.05 -11.55 -25.92
C ILE A 248 -22.77 -11.58 -27.29
N PRO A 249 -23.34 -12.73 -27.68
CA PRO A 249 -24.06 -12.87 -28.94
C PRO A 249 -25.31 -11.98 -28.98
N SER A 250 -25.57 -11.39 -30.15
CA SER A 250 -26.77 -10.57 -30.35
C SER A 250 -28.05 -11.41 -30.28
N THR A 251 -28.94 -11.11 -29.32
CA THR A 251 -30.21 -11.82 -29.09
C THR A 251 -31.26 -11.65 -30.19
N ASN A 252 -30.97 -10.86 -31.23
CA ASN A 252 -31.93 -10.49 -32.28
C ASN A 252 -31.96 -11.47 -33.47
N GLY A 253 -31.14 -12.52 -33.47
CA GLY A 253 -31.19 -13.60 -34.45
C GLY A 253 -32.27 -14.65 -34.12
N ASN A 254 -32.83 -15.29 -35.14
CA ASN A 254 -33.65 -16.50 -34.97
C ASN A 254 -32.77 -17.64 -34.44
N ALA A 255 -32.53 -17.67 -33.13
CA ALA A 255 -31.82 -18.76 -32.46
C ALA A 255 -32.64 -20.05 -32.59
N THR A 256 -32.00 -21.13 -33.04
CA THR A 256 -32.68 -22.43 -33.13
C THR A 256 -33.01 -22.89 -31.71
N ALA A 257 -34.18 -23.47 -31.49
CA ALA A 257 -34.63 -23.89 -30.15
C ALA A 257 -33.69 -24.90 -29.45
N SER A 258 -32.80 -25.55 -30.19
CA SER A 258 -31.77 -26.49 -29.72
C SER A 258 -30.37 -25.89 -29.57
N SER A 259 -30.17 -24.63 -29.96
CA SER A 259 -28.91 -23.90 -29.70
C SER A 259 -28.80 -23.54 -28.23
N GLU A 260 -27.58 -23.31 -27.74
CA GLU A 260 -27.38 -22.88 -26.35
C GLU A 260 -28.20 -21.61 -26.03
N LEU A 261 -28.27 -20.66 -26.98
CA LEU A 261 -29.11 -19.45 -26.86
C LEU A 261 -30.61 -19.75 -26.82
N GLY A 262 -31.08 -20.64 -27.70
CA GLY A 262 -32.48 -21.02 -27.77
C GLY A 262 -32.94 -21.75 -26.50
N ILE A 263 -32.09 -22.60 -25.93
CA ILE A 263 -32.33 -23.30 -24.66
C ILE A 263 -32.49 -22.28 -23.53
N LEU A 264 -31.58 -21.31 -23.41
CA LEU A 264 -31.65 -20.27 -22.38
C LEU A 264 -32.90 -19.39 -22.54
N GLN A 265 -33.21 -18.93 -23.76
CA GLN A 265 -34.42 -18.14 -24.03
C GLN A 265 -35.71 -18.90 -23.68
N LYS A 266 -35.76 -20.20 -23.97
CA LYS A 266 -36.87 -21.07 -23.60
C LYS A 266 -36.98 -21.22 -22.08
N ALA A 267 -35.86 -21.38 -21.37
CA ALA A 267 -35.83 -21.46 -19.91
C ALA A 267 -36.34 -20.17 -19.25
N ILE A 268 -35.98 -19.01 -19.80
CA ILE A 268 -36.45 -17.68 -19.33
C ILE A 268 -37.97 -17.53 -19.57
N ARG A 269 -38.44 -17.78 -20.80
CA ARG A 269 -39.87 -17.65 -21.16
C ARG A 269 -40.77 -18.61 -20.38
N SER A 270 -40.26 -19.77 -20.00
CA SER A 270 -41.02 -20.79 -19.25
C SER A 270 -40.97 -20.61 -17.71
N GLY A 271 -40.33 -19.55 -17.21
CA GLY A 271 -40.33 -19.22 -15.78
C GLY A 271 -39.73 -20.31 -14.89
N ARG A 272 -38.60 -20.92 -15.31
CA ARG A 272 -37.87 -22.01 -14.61
C ARG A 272 -38.63 -23.34 -14.45
N ARG A 273 -39.83 -23.52 -15.02
CA ARG A 273 -40.68 -24.71 -14.77
C ARG A 273 -40.25 -26.01 -15.49
N VAL A 274 -39.25 -25.96 -16.39
CA VAL A 274 -39.04 -27.06 -17.37
C VAL A 274 -37.73 -27.85 -17.16
N GLN A 275 -36.69 -27.29 -16.53
CA GLN A 275 -35.37 -27.95 -16.40
C GLN A 275 -34.67 -27.59 -15.08
N SER A 276 -33.93 -28.53 -14.49
CA SER A 276 -33.07 -28.27 -13.32
C SER A 276 -31.84 -27.44 -13.72
N ILE A 277 -31.30 -26.66 -12.78
CA ILE A 277 -30.12 -25.79 -13.00
C ILE A 277 -28.93 -26.59 -13.52
N ARG A 278 -28.67 -27.77 -12.95
CA ARG A 278 -27.60 -28.68 -13.41
C ARG A 278 -27.74 -29.02 -14.90
N ARG A 279 -28.93 -29.49 -15.32
CA ARG A 279 -29.20 -29.82 -16.72
C ARG A 279 -29.09 -28.61 -17.63
N LEU A 280 -29.49 -27.43 -17.14
CA LEU A 280 -29.32 -26.20 -17.89
C LEU A 280 -27.83 -25.92 -18.11
N PHE A 281 -27.02 -25.92 -17.07
CA PHE A 281 -25.58 -25.66 -17.16
C PHE A 281 -24.86 -26.65 -18.09
N ASP A 282 -25.20 -27.94 -18.01
CA ASP A 282 -24.67 -28.97 -18.90
C ASP A 282 -25.06 -28.73 -20.38
N SER A 283 -26.23 -28.12 -20.61
CA SER A 283 -26.75 -27.84 -21.96
C SER A 283 -26.27 -26.52 -22.58
N ILE A 284 -25.71 -25.61 -21.77
CA ILE A 284 -25.20 -24.29 -22.23
C ILE A 284 -23.77 -24.00 -21.74
N PRO A 285 -22.81 -24.94 -21.82
CA PRO A 285 -21.51 -24.80 -21.17
C PRO A 285 -20.62 -23.70 -21.77
N THR A 286 -20.87 -23.33 -23.03
CA THR A 286 -20.10 -22.28 -23.73
C THR A 286 -20.70 -20.91 -23.42
N LEU A 287 -22.01 -20.78 -23.65
CA LEU A 287 -22.76 -19.55 -23.42
C LEU A 287 -22.74 -19.13 -21.95
N LEU A 288 -22.85 -20.08 -21.02
CA LEU A 288 -22.84 -19.78 -19.59
C LEU A 288 -21.53 -19.09 -19.18
N ARG A 289 -20.38 -19.54 -19.68
CA ARG A 289 -19.08 -18.92 -19.38
C ARG A 289 -18.86 -17.59 -20.09
N MET A 290 -19.52 -17.37 -21.24
CA MET A 290 -19.49 -16.08 -21.92
C MET A 290 -20.34 -15.04 -21.19
N LEU A 291 -21.52 -15.43 -20.70
CA LEU A 291 -22.43 -14.55 -19.94
C LEU A 291 -21.95 -14.34 -18.49
N SER A 292 -21.36 -15.35 -17.88
CA SER A 292 -20.91 -15.34 -16.49
C SER A 292 -19.46 -15.85 -16.42
N PRO A 293 -18.48 -14.99 -16.78
CA PRO A 293 -17.06 -15.36 -16.77
C PRO A 293 -16.50 -15.60 -15.36
N CYS A 294 -17.18 -15.08 -14.34
CA CYS A 294 -16.91 -15.36 -12.93
C CYS A 294 -18.16 -15.96 -12.29
N MET A 295 -17.99 -17.03 -11.50
CA MET A 295 -19.08 -17.72 -10.80
C MET A 295 -18.78 -17.76 -9.30
N LEU A 296 -19.72 -17.25 -8.49
CA LEU A 296 -19.65 -17.29 -7.03
C LEU A 296 -20.54 -18.42 -6.52
N MET A 297 -19.94 -19.47 -5.96
CA MET A 297 -20.64 -20.68 -5.54
C MET A 297 -20.01 -21.27 -4.28
N SER A 298 -20.83 -21.82 -3.38
CA SER A 298 -20.30 -22.67 -2.31
C SER A 298 -19.73 -23.97 -2.89
N PRO A 299 -18.76 -24.63 -2.23
CA PRO A 299 -18.23 -25.91 -2.70
C PRO A 299 -19.30 -26.99 -2.92
N ILE A 300 -20.33 -27.01 -2.06
CA ILE A 300 -21.49 -27.90 -2.20
C ILE A 300 -22.28 -27.57 -3.47
N SER A 301 -22.50 -26.29 -3.75
CA SER A 301 -23.18 -25.84 -4.98
C SER A 301 -22.39 -26.21 -6.23
N VAL A 302 -21.05 -26.13 -6.20
CA VAL A 302 -20.20 -26.59 -7.31
C VAL A 302 -20.41 -28.08 -7.54
N ALA A 303 -20.35 -28.91 -6.49
CA ALA A 303 -20.58 -30.35 -6.59
C ALA A 303 -22.01 -30.70 -7.08
N GLN A 304 -23.01 -29.88 -6.72
CA GLN A 304 -24.41 -30.10 -7.09
C GLN A 304 -24.71 -29.71 -8.54
N TYR A 305 -24.15 -28.59 -9.02
CA TYR A 305 -24.58 -27.96 -10.27
C TYR A 305 -23.58 -28.07 -11.42
N ILE A 306 -22.28 -28.21 -11.14
CA ILE A 306 -21.25 -28.30 -12.15
C ILE A 306 -20.83 -29.76 -12.29
N ASP A 307 -21.05 -30.37 -13.45
CA ASP A 307 -20.64 -31.76 -13.69
C ASP A 307 -19.10 -31.91 -13.78
N PRO A 308 -18.49 -33.05 -13.39
CA PRO A 308 -17.06 -33.30 -13.59
C PRO A 308 -16.58 -33.19 -15.03
N ALA A 309 -17.46 -33.48 -16.00
CA ALA A 309 -17.18 -33.29 -17.42
C ALA A 309 -17.27 -31.82 -17.86
N PHE A 310 -17.79 -30.92 -17.01
CA PHE A 310 -17.85 -29.50 -17.33
C PHE A 310 -16.43 -28.94 -17.55
N PRO A 311 -16.20 -28.09 -18.58
CA PRO A 311 -14.90 -27.53 -18.86
C PRO A 311 -14.27 -26.86 -17.64
N LYS A 312 -13.00 -27.18 -17.36
CA LYS A 312 -12.29 -26.63 -16.19
C LYS A 312 -12.18 -25.11 -16.25
N PHE A 313 -12.35 -24.48 -15.09
CA PHE A 313 -12.07 -23.06 -14.87
C PHE A 313 -10.56 -22.83 -14.85
N ASP A 314 -10.11 -21.68 -15.36
CA ASP A 314 -8.69 -21.34 -15.35
C ASP A 314 -8.16 -21.08 -13.93
N LEU A 315 -9.02 -20.53 -13.07
CA LEU A 315 -8.72 -20.19 -11.70
C LEU A 315 -9.91 -20.51 -10.79
N VAL A 316 -9.64 -21.15 -9.65
CA VAL A 316 -10.56 -21.33 -8.53
C VAL A 316 -10.00 -20.56 -7.34
N ILE A 317 -10.82 -19.71 -6.72
CA ILE A 317 -10.45 -18.96 -5.52
C ILE A 317 -11.32 -19.47 -4.37
N PHE A 318 -10.68 -19.95 -3.31
CA PHE A 318 -11.35 -20.18 -2.03
C PHE A 318 -11.13 -18.97 -1.16
N ASP A 319 -12.21 -18.33 -0.75
CA ASP A 319 -12.21 -17.33 0.31
C ASP A 319 -12.59 -17.99 1.64
N GLU A 320 -12.15 -17.43 2.76
CA GLU A 320 -12.40 -17.95 4.11
C GLU A 320 -12.00 -19.43 4.29
N ALA A 321 -10.90 -19.84 3.64
CA ALA A 321 -10.47 -21.25 3.57
C ALA A 321 -10.11 -21.88 4.92
N SER A 322 -9.91 -21.08 5.98
CA SER A 322 -9.76 -21.59 7.35
C SER A 322 -11.04 -22.23 7.90
N GLN A 323 -12.20 -21.93 7.30
CA GLN A 323 -13.49 -22.54 7.65
C GLN A 323 -13.89 -23.71 6.74
N LEU A 324 -13.04 -24.07 5.79
CA LEU A 324 -13.37 -25.09 4.79
C LEU A 324 -12.55 -26.36 5.02
N PRO A 325 -13.18 -27.52 5.34
CA PRO A 325 -12.49 -28.80 5.33
C PRO A 325 -11.99 -29.17 3.93
N THR A 326 -10.79 -29.73 3.85
CA THR A 326 -10.17 -30.14 2.58
C THR A 326 -10.99 -31.15 1.78
N SER A 327 -11.67 -32.07 2.49
CA SER A 327 -12.56 -33.06 1.88
C SER A 327 -13.73 -32.42 1.13
N ILE A 328 -14.23 -31.27 1.60
CA ILE A 328 -15.30 -30.49 0.95
C ILE A 328 -14.74 -29.68 -0.22
N ALA A 329 -13.52 -29.15 -0.09
CA ALA A 329 -12.86 -28.35 -1.13
C ALA A 329 -12.43 -29.17 -2.35
N ALA A 330 -12.09 -30.45 -2.17
CA ALA A 330 -11.49 -31.31 -3.20
C ALA A 330 -12.29 -31.36 -4.52
N GLY A 331 -13.63 -31.42 -4.43
CA GLY A 331 -14.50 -31.45 -5.61
C GLY A 331 -14.41 -30.17 -6.45
N THR A 332 -14.27 -29.02 -5.79
CA THR A 332 -14.13 -27.71 -6.44
C THR A 332 -12.71 -27.53 -6.98
N ILE A 333 -11.68 -27.96 -6.26
CA ILE A 333 -10.28 -27.96 -6.72
C ILE A 333 -10.16 -28.71 -8.05
N ALA A 334 -10.82 -29.87 -8.17
CA ALA A 334 -10.77 -30.69 -9.38
C ALA A 334 -11.36 -30.00 -10.64
N ARG A 335 -12.19 -28.96 -10.47
CA ARG A 335 -12.76 -28.14 -11.56
C ARG A 335 -11.87 -26.98 -11.99
N GLY A 336 -10.77 -26.72 -11.29
CA GLY A 336 -9.81 -25.66 -11.64
C GLY A 336 -8.56 -26.18 -12.36
N LYS A 337 -7.90 -25.30 -13.12
CA LYS A 337 -6.51 -25.48 -13.57
C LYS A 337 -5.52 -24.95 -12.53
N SER A 338 -5.85 -23.82 -11.91
CA SER A 338 -5.09 -23.18 -10.83
C SER A 338 -6.00 -22.92 -9.64
N VAL A 339 -5.42 -22.91 -8.43
CA VAL A 339 -6.16 -22.66 -7.18
C VAL A 339 -5.45 -21.57 -6.38
N VAL A 340 -6.22 -20.62 -5.86
CA VAL A 340 -5.79 -19.65 -4.86
C VAL A 340 -6.60 -19.89 -3.60
N VAL A 341 -5.91 -20.02 -2.46
CA VAL A 341 -6.52 -20.27 -1.16
C VAL A 341 -6.30 -19.04 -0.30
N VAL A 342 -7.38 -18.37 0.08
CA VAL A 342 -7.39 -17.16 0.90
C VAL A 342 -8.09 -17.48 2.21
N GLY A 343 -7.48 -17.11 3.32
CA GLY A 343 -8.07 -17.30 4.65
C GLY A 343 -7.12 -16.85 5.74
N ASP A 344 -7.60 -16.92 6.98
CA ASP A 344 -6.87 -16.49 8.16
C ASP A 344 -6.75 -17.64 9.18
N PRO A 345 -5.54 -18.15 9.44
CA PRO A 345 -5.33 -19.27 10.36
C PRO A 345 -5.54 -18.89 11.84
N LYS A 346 -5.73 -17.60 12.13
CA LYS A 346 -6.05 -17.06 13.47
C LYS A 346 -7.56 -16.87 13.68
N GLN A 347 -8.39 -17.19 12.69
CA GLN A 347 -9.86 -17.20 12.79
C GLN A 347 -10.39 -18.62 13.07
N LEU A 348 -11.71 -18.79 13.09
CA LEU A 348 -12.35 -20.04 13.48
C LEU A 348 -12.05 -21.18 12.50
N PRO A 349 -11.78 -22.40 13.00
CA PRO A 349 -11.75 -23.60 12.18
C PRO A 349 -13.19 -24.04 11.82
N PRO A 350 -13.36 -25.03 10.91
CA PRO A 350 -14.67 -25.55 10.56
C PRO A 350 -15.38 -26.16 11.77
N THR A 351 -16.70 -26.03 11.84
CA THR A 351 -17.50 -26.59 12.93
C THR A 351 -17.64 -28.12 12.81
N SER A 352 -17.01 -28.86 13.73
CA SER A 352 -17.02 -30.32 13.79
C SER A 352 -18.32 -30.88 14.42
N PHE A 353 -19.50 -30.44 13.97
CA PHE A 353 -20.78 -30.82 14.60
C PHE A 353 -21.13 -32.32 14.46
N PHE A 354 -20.49 -33.03 13.51
CA PHE A 354 -20.75 -34.45 13.22
C PHE A 354 -19.55 -35.39 13.46
N ALA A 355 -18.38 -34.88 13.90
CA ALA A 355 -17.17 -35.68 14.09
C ALA A 355 -17.10 -36.40 15.46
N ALA A 356 -18.21 -36.45 16.20
CA ALA A 356 -18.30 -37.25 17.41
C ALA A 356 -18.53 -38.72 17.04
N ASN A 357 -17.46 -39.46 16.77
CA ASN A 357 -17.23 -40.90 17.05
C ASN A 357 -16.41 -41.57 15.94
N GLN A 358 -15.09 -41.44 16.00
CA GLN A 358 -14.14 -42.50 15.61
C GLN A 358 -12.74 -42.08 16.09
N VAL A 359 -12.50 -42.22 17.39
CA VAL A 359 -11.14 -42.22 17.93
C VAL A 359 -10.68 -43.68 17.86
N ASP A 360 -10.01 -44.04 16.77
CA ASP A 360 -9.31 -45.32 16.65
C ASP A 360 -7.87 -45.09 17.14
N GLU A 361 -7.51 -45.64 18.30
CA GLU A 361 -6.21 -45.42 18.98
C GLU A 361 -4.99 -45.92 18.16
N GLU A 362 -5.20 -46.56 17.00
CA GLU A 362 -4.14 -47.12 16.15
C GLU A 362 -3.69 -46.19 14.99
N HIS A 363 -4.32 -45.03 14.76
CA HIS A 363 -3.98 -44.09 13.67
C HIS A 363 -3.67 -42.66 14.14
N TYR A 364 -2.67 -42.50 15.03
CA TYR A 364 -2.21 -41.18 15.50
C TYR A 364 -1.57 -40.29 14.40
N GLU A 365 -1.27 -40.84 13.21
CA GLU A 365 -0.65 -40.10 12.09
C GLU A 365 -1.65 -39.51 11.09
N ALA A 366 -2.96 -39.76 11.25
CA ALA A 366 -4.01 -39.31 10.34
C ALA A 366 -5.09 -38.46 11.04
N GLU A 367 -4.68 -37.56 11.94
CA GLU A 367 -5.55 -36.43 12.27
C GLU A 367 -5.60 -35.51 11.05
N ASP A 368 -6.68 -35.56 10.27
CA ASP A 368 -6.95 -34.57 9.22
C ASP A 368 -6.80 -33.17 9.84
N LEU A 369 -5.96 -32.32 9.23
CA LEU A 369 -5.82 -30.93 9.68
C LEU A 369 -7.18 -30.24 9.62
N GLU A 370 -7.37 -29.25 10.50
CA GLU A 370 -8.69 -28.66 10.73
C GLU A 370 -9.28 -28.02 9.46
N SER A 371 -8.46 -27.50 8.54
CA SER A 371 -8.93 -26.77 7.36
C SER A 371 -8.01 -26.90 6.13
N LEU A 372 -8.56 -26.56 4.95
CA LEU A 372 -7.82 -26.45 3.69
C LEU A 372 -6.63 -25.50 3.81
N LEU A 373 -6.81 -24.40 4.54
CA LEU A 373 -5.73 -23.44 4.77
C LEU A 373 -4.60 -24.06 5.59
N ASP A 374 -4.93 -24.77 6.68
CA ASP A 374 -3.94 -25.42 7.54
C ASP A 374 -3.17 -26.50 6.78
N ASP A 375 -3.86 -27.30 5.94
CA ASP A 375 -3.22 -28.26 5.03
C ASP A 375 -2.23 -27.58 4.08
N CYS A 376 -2.63 -26.48 3.44
CA CYS A 376 -1.75 -25.73 2.53
C CYS A 376 -0.52 -25.18 3.27
N LEU A 377 -0.70 -24.70 4.51
CA LEU A 377 0.38 -24.19 5.35
C LEU A 377 1.32 -25.30 5.81
N ALA A 378 0.80 -26.47 6.19
CA ALA A 378 1.60 -27.63 6.59
C ALA A 378 2.44 -28.17 5.43
N LEU A 379 1.89 -28.15 4.21
CA LEU A 379 2.59 -28.49 2.97
C LEU A 379 3.61 -27.42 2.53
N SER A 380 3.73 -26.30 3.26
CA SER A 380 4.63 -25.19 2.94
C SER A 380 4.41 -24.63 1.52
N MET A 381 3.15 -24.52 1.10
CA MET A 381 2.81 -23.87 -0.17
C MET A 381 3.27 -22.40 -0.17
N PRO A 382 3.59 -21.82 -1.36
CA PRO A 382 3.88 -20.40 -1.48
C PRO A 382 2.75 -19.55 -0.90
N LYS A 383 3.08 -18.59 -0.04
CA LYS A 383 2.11 -17.75 0.67
C LYS A 383 2.57 -16.30 0.71
N GLU A 384 1.59 -15.41 0.71
CA GLU A 384 1.77 -13.97 0.90
C GLU A 384 0.84 -13.50 2.03
N HIS A 385 1.28 -12.49 2.78
CA HIS A 385 0.52 -11.94 3.90
C HIS A 385 -0.08 -10.58 3.53
N LEU A 386 -1.39 -10.45 3.69
CA LEU A 386 -2.08 -9.16 3.60
C LEU A 386 -2.02 -8.47 4.96
N LEU A 387 -1.07 -7.54 5.12
CA LEU A 387 -0.76 -6.95 6.42
C LEU A 387 -1.58 -5.70 6.76
N TRP A 388 -2.30 -5.11 5.80
CA TRP A 388 -3.00 -3.84 6.01
C TRP A 388 -4.40 -4.07 6.56
N HIS A 389 -4.68 -3.49 7.73
CA HIS A 389 -6.01 -3.53 8.34
C HIS A 389 -6.74 -2.21 8.13
N TYR A 390 -7.80 -2.25 7.32
CA TYR A 390 -8.61 -1.07 6.95
C TYR A 390 -10.08 -1.17 7.37
N ARG A 391 -10.51 -2.30 7.95
CA ARG A 391 -11.91 -2.50 8.40
C ARG A 391 -12.30 -1.58 9.56
N SER A 392 -11.42 -1.48 10.56
CA SER A 392 -11.72 -0.70 11.77
C SER A 392 -11.50 0.79 11.52
N ARG A 393 -12.55 1.58 11.73
CA ARG A 393 -12.52 3.05 11.70
C ARG A 393 -11.81 3.66 12.92
N HIS A 394 -11.46 2.82 13.90
CA HIS A 394 -10.69 3.22 15.08
C HIS A 394 -9.67 2.15 15.45
N GLU A 395 -8.41 2.55 15.63
CA GLU A 395 -7.29 1.63 15.86
C GLU A 395 -7.48 0.77 17.12
N SER A 396 -8.10 1.34 18.18
CA SER A 396 -8.35 0.61 19.42
C SER A 396 -9.17 -0.68 19.24
N LEU A 397 -9.96 -0.80 18.16
CA LEU A 397 -10.80 -1.97 17.91
C LEU A 397 -9.97 -3.21 17.56
N ILE A 398 -8.86 -3.01 16.85
CA ILE A 398 -7.98 -4.10 16.41
C ILE A 398 -6.71 -4.24 17.26
N ALA A 399 -6.32 -3.19 17.99
CA ALA A 399 -5.03 -3.13 18.70
C ALA A 399 -4.76 -4.34 19.63
N TYR A 400 -5.77 -4.78 20.39
CA TYR A 400 -5.61 -5.96 21.25
C TYR A 400 -5.41 -7.24 20.42
N SER A 401 -6.23 -7.45 19.40
CA SER A 401 -6.17 -8.62 18.52
C SER A 401 -4.86 -8.67 17.74
N ASN A 402 -4.43 -7.56 17.13
CA ASN A 402 -3.15 -7.43 16.41
C ASN A 402 -1.98 -7.85 17.30
N ARG A 403 -1.94 -7.34 18.54
CA ARG A 403 -0.89 -7.66 19.49
C ARG A 403 -0.92 -9.10 19.99
N GLN A 404 -2.10 -9.61 20.34
CA GLN A 404 -2.24 -10.91 21.00
C GLN A 404 -2.15 -12.08 20.02
N TYR A 405 -2.64 -11.91 18.79
CA TYR A 405 -2.82 -13.01 17.84
C TYR A 405 -2.01 -12.88 16.54
N TYR A 406 -1.56 -11.66 16.18
CA TYR A 406 -0.83 -11.38 14.94
C TYR A 406 0.57 -10.79 15.16
N ASP A 407 1.14 -10.93 16.36
CA ASP A 407 2.49 -10.48 16.72
C ASP A 407 2.76 -8.99 16.39
N ASN A 408 1.72 -8.16 16.38
CA ASN A 408 1.74 -6.75 15.99
C ASN A 408 2.26 -6.50 14.55
N GLN A 409 2.11 -7.47 13.65
CA GLN A 409 2.55 -7.37 12.26
C GLN A 409 1.54 -6.63 11.36
N LEU A 410 0.27 -6.52 11.76
CA LEU A 410 -0.72 -5.80 10.97
C LEU A 410 -0.46 -4.29 11.04
N TYR A 411 -0.45 -3.64 9.88
CA TYR A 411 -0.44 -2.19 9.76
C TYR A 411 -1.84 -1.65 10.02
N THR A 412 -1.97 -0.87 11.10
CA THR A 412 -3.22 -0.23 11.52
C THR A 412 -3.07 1.28 11.39
N PHE A 413 -4.14 1.94 10.97
CA PHE A 413 -4.15 3.39 10.79
C PHE A 413 -4.87 4.05 11.98
N PRO A 414 -4.23 5.00 12.68
CA PRO A 414 -4.86 5.73 13.78
C PRO A 414 -5.98 6.62 13.25
N SER A 415 -7.02 6.84 14.05
CA SER A 415 -8.13 7.77 13.72
C SER A 415 -7.92 9.15 14.35
N PRO A 416 -8.62 10.21 13.92
CA PRO A 416 -8.53 11.53 14.56
C PRO A 416 -8.99 11.52 16.03
N ASN A 417 -9.82 10.55 16.43
CA ASN A 417 -10.37 10.45 17.79
C ASN A 417 -9.63 9.42 18.66
N ASP A 418 -8.41 9.04 18.25
CA ASP A 418 -7.62 7.93 18.81
C ASP A 418 -7.16 8.14 20.27
N LEU A 419 -7.35 9.34 20.81
CA LEU A 419 -7.10 9.66 22.22
C LEU A 419 -8.01 8.88 23.18
N VAL A 420 -9.20 8.45 22.73
CA VAL A 420 -10.16 7.71 23.56
C VAL A 420 -10.49 6.38 22.91
N SER A 421 -10.26 5.28 23.64
CA SER A 421 -10.62 3.94 23.16
C SER A 421 -12.10 3.83 22.82
N GLN A 422 -12.39 3.26 21.65
CA GLN A 422 -13.75 2.86 21.24
C GLN A 422 -14.10 1.44 21.67
N VAL A 423 -13.19 0.75 22.37
CA VAL A 423 -13.52 -0.46 23.14
C VAL A 423 -13.70 -0.04 24.58
N LYS A 424 -14.92 -0.20 25.12
CA LYS A 424 -15.28 0.24 26.48
C LYS A 424 -15.95 -0.88 27.26
N LEU A 425 -15.47 -1.12 28.48
CA LEU A 425 -16.13 -2.00 29.44
C LEU A 425 -17.26 -1.24 30.16
N ILE A 426 -18.47 -1.78 30.08
CA ILE A 426 -19.66 -1.32 30.81
C ILE A 426 -19.90 -2.30 31.97
N PRO A 427 -19.49 -1.94 33.20
CA PRO A 427 -19.71 -2.80 34.36
C PRO A 427 -21.18 -2.81 34.74
N VAL A 428 -21.77 -4.00 34.77
CA VAL A 428 -23.18 -4.21 35.13
C VAL A 428 -23.26 -4.81 36.53
N LYS A 429 -24.18 -4.33 37.37
CA LYS A 429 -24.45 -4.93 38.67
C LYS A 429 -25.50 -6.03 38.50
N GLY A 430 -25.09 -7.28 38.64
CA GLY A 430 -25.94 -8.45 38.46
C GLY A 430 -25.24 -9.73 38.88
N PHE A 431 -25.85 -10.87 38.59
CA PHE A 431 -25.29 -12.19 38.85
C PHE A 431 -25.59 -13.14 37.70
N TYR A 432 -24.72 -14.13 37.53
CA TYR A 432 -24.91 -15.22 36.58
C TYR A 432 -25.68 -16.38 37.24
N ASP A 433 -26.85 -16.73 36.69
CA ASP A 433 -27.69 -17.80 37.25
C ASP A 433 -27.28 -19.19 36.72
N LYS A 434 -26.07 -19.62 37.08
CA LYS A 434 -25.49 -20.90 36.62
C LYS A 434 -26.37 -22.12 36.90
N GLY A 435 -27.09 -22.12 38.03
CA GLY A 435 -27.81 -23.28 38.55
C GLY A 435 -29.18 -23.51 37.93
N ASN A 436 -29.75 -22.51 37.26
CA ASN A 436 -31.11 -22.56 36.73
C ASN A 436 -31.13 -22.20 35.23
N THR A 437 -31.15 -20.91 34.91
CA THR A 437 -31.33 -20.44 33.53
C THR A 437 -30.04 -20.38 32.72
N LYS A 438 -28.87 -20.42 33.37
CA LYS A 438 -27.54 -20.22 32.76
C LYS A 438 -27.45 -18.89 31.99
N GLN A 439 -28.16 -17.87 32.47
CA GLN A 439 -28.26 -16.56 31.86
C GLN A 439 -27.84 -15.46 32.85
N ASN A 440 -27.57 -14.28 32.31
CA ASN A 440 -27.39 -13.05 33.08
C ASN A 440 -28.39 -11.99 32.62
N ARG A 441 -29.48 -11.89 33.38
CA ARG A 441 -30.59 -10.99 33.06
C ARG A 441 -30.20 -9.52 33.13
N ALA A 442 -29.36 -9.14 34.10
CA ALA A 442 -28.94 -7.75 34.25
C ALA A 442 -28.11 -7.28 33.04
N GLU A 443 -27.21 -8.12 32.52
CA GLU A 443 -26.48 -7.80 31.28
C GLU A 443 -27.41 -7.72 30.07
N ALA A 444 -28.36 -8.66 29.94
CA ALA A 444 -29.31 -8.67 28.83
C ALA A 444 -30.19 -7.40 28.81
N GLU A 445 -30.72 -7.00 29.97
CA GLU A 445 -31.51 -5.76 30.12
C GLU A 445 -30.69 -4.51 29.77
N ALA A 446 -29.41 -4.46 30.17
CA ALA A 446 -28.51 -3.34 29.84
C ALA A 446 -28.20 -3.25 28.34
N VAL A 447 -28.03 -4.39 27.66
CA VAL A 447 -27.83 -4.45 26.20
C VAL A 447 -29.09 -3.98 25.47
N VAL A 448 -30.27 -4.49 25.84
CA VAL A 448 -31.54 -4.09 25.24
C VAL A 448 -31.81 -2.59 25.45
N ALA A 449 -31.51 -2.05 26.63
CA ALA A 449 -31.64 -0.62 26.89
C ALA A 449 -30.75 0.23 25.96
N GLU A 450 -29.52 -0.22 25.66
CA GLU A 450 -28.64 0.47 24.71
C GLU A 450 -29.15 0.36 23.27
N ILE A 451 -29.68 -0.80 22.86
CA ILE A 451 -30.31 -0.97 21.55
C ILE A 451 -31.47 0.02 21.39
N VAL A 452 -32.39 0.06 22.37
CA VAL A 452 -33.53 0.98 22.35
C VAL A 452 -33.04 2.43 22.32
N ARG A 453 -32.01 2.79 23.09
CA ARG A 453 -31.45 4.15 23.09
C ARG A 453 -30.94 4.56 21.72
N ARG A 454 -30.18 3.69 21.04
CA ARG A 454 -29.63 3.96 19.70
C ARG A 454 -30.69 3.98 18.63
N LEU A 455 -31.58 3.00 18.65
CA LEU A 455 -32.72 2.96 17.74
C LEU A 455 -33.70 4.10 18.01
N SER A 456 -33.65 4.82 19.12
CA SER A 456 -34.51 5.99 19.36
C SER A 456 -33.88 7.31 18.91
N ASP A 457 -32.56 7.37 18.77
CA ASP A 457 -31.82 8.58 18.41
C ASP A 457 -31.58 8.62 16.89
N GLU A 458 -32.02 9.71 16.24
CA GLU A 458 -31.94 9.90 14.79
C GLU A 458 -30.50 9.80 14.25
N LYS A 459 -29.50 10.23 15.04
CA LYS A 459 -28.10 10.16 14.62
C LYS A 459 -27.49 8.78 14.83
N LEU A 460 -27.77 8.16 15.98
CA LEU A 460 -27.15 6.89 16.35
C LEU A 460 -27.78 5.70 15.62
N ARG A 461 -29.02 5.83 15.15
CA ARG A 461 -29.71 4.79 14.38
C ARG A 461 -29.11 4.57 12.99
N LYS A 462 -28.38 5.56 12.45
CA LYS A 462 -27.63 5.40 11.19
C LYS A 462 -26.49 4.37 11.32
N ASP A 463 -25.96 4.15 12.52
CA ASP A 463 -24.93 3.14 12.76
C ASP A 463 -25.55 1.74 12.88
N SER A 464 -25.03 0.78 12.12
CA SER A 464 -25.48 -0.61 12.18
C SER A 464 -25.09 -1.26 13.52
N ILE A 465 -26.00 -2.05 14.10
CA ILE A 465 -25.86 -2.63 15.45
C ILE A 465 -25.76 -4.15 15.36
N GLY A 466 -24.81 -4.75 16.08
CA GLY A 466 -24.71 -6.20 16.25
C GLY A 466 -24.55 -6.57 17.71
N VAL A 467 -25.26 -7.59 18.16
CA VAL A 467 -25.12 -8.15 19.51
C VAL A 467 -24.38 -9.48 19.41
N VAL A 468 -23.30 -9.60 20.18
CA VAL A 468 -22.53 -10.84 20.29
C VAL A 468 -22.63 -11.35 21.71
N THR A 469 -22.90 -12.64 21.87
CA THR A 469 -22.99 -13.28 23.19
C THR A 469 -22.07 -14.49 23.28
N PHE A 470 -21.62 -14.81 24.48
CA PHE A 470 -20.81 -16.02 24.71
C PHE A 470 -21.61 -17.32 24.63
N SER A 471 -22.93 -17.27 24.86
CA SER A 471 -23.76 -18.45 24.97
C SER A 471 -25.11 -18.28 24.29
N VAL A 472 -25.64 -19.37 23.73
CA VAL A 472 -26.97 -19.41 23.10
C VAL A 472 -28.07 -19.04 24.12
N ALA A 473 -27.95 -19.48 25.37
CA ALA A 473 -28.92 -19.14 26.41
C ALA A 473 -29.03 -17.63 26.64
N GLN A 474 -27.90 -16.91 26.60
CA GLN A 474 -27.88 -15.45 26.70
C GLN A 474 -28.39 -14.78 25.43
N GLN A 475 -28.09 -15.34 24.24
CA GLN A 475 -28.63 -14.86 22.96
C GLN A 475 -30.16 -14.87 22.97
N ILE A 476 -30.78 -16.00 23.33
CA ILE A 476 -32.23 -16.16 23.38
C ILE A 476 -32.86 -15.15 24.35
N LEU A 477 -32.26 -14.95 25.52
CA LEU A 477 -32.78 -13.98 26.49
C LEU A 477 -32.78 -12.54 25.97
N ILE A 478 -31.71 -12.12 25.27
CA ILE A 478 -31.66 -10.78 24.68
C ILE A 478 -32.71 -10.64 23.58
N ASP A 479 -32.89 -11.68 22.76
CA ASP A 479 -33.90 -11.72 21.71
C ASP A 479 -35.32 -11.59 22.28
N ASP A 480 -35.65 -12.39 23.30
CA ASP A 480 -36.94 -12.35 24.00
C ASP A 480 -37.22 -10.94 24.57
N LEU A 481 -36.24 -10.35 25.27
CA LEU A 481 -36.38 -9.02 25.87
C LEU A 481 -36.48 -7.91 24.81
N LEU A 482 -35.79 -8.05 23.67
CA LEU A 482 -35.89 -7.10 22.56
C LEU A 482 -37.28 -7.19 21.90
N ASN A 483 -37.80 -8.40 21.71
CA ASN A 483 -39.14 -8.63 21.18
C ASN A 483 -40.23 -8.04 22.10
N GLU A 484 -40.07 -8.11 23.42
CA GLU A 484 -40.93 -7.40 24.37
C GLU A 484 -40.89 -5.87 24.16
N GLN A 485 -39.71 -5.30 23.89
CA GLN A 485 -39.58 -3.87 23.58
C GLN A 485 -40.21 -3.50 22.24
N TYR A 486 -40.09 -4.34 21.21
CA TYR A 486 -40.76 -4.13 19.92
C TYR A 486 -42.29 -4.18 20.04
N GLN A 487 -42.83 -5.07 20.88
CA GLN A 487 -44.27 -5.08 21.16
C GLN A 487 -44.73 -3.78 21.85
N GLN A 488 -43.91 -3.23 22.74
CA GLN A 488 -44.22 -1.98 23.43
C GLN A 488 -44.04 -0.74 22.52
N TYR A 489 -43.05 -0.78 21.63
CA TYR A 489 -42.66 0.32 20.73
C TYR A 489 -42.45 -0.19 19.28
N PRO A 490 -43.53 -0.46 18.53
CA PRO A 490 -43.43 -1.11 17.21
C PRO A 490 -42.62 -0.34 16.16
N TYR A 491 -42.52 1.00 16.31
CA TYR A 491 -41.72 1.82 15.41
C TYR A 491 -40.23 1.46 15.44
N LEU A 492 -39.70 0.92 16.55
CA LEU A 492 -38.30 0.52 16.66
C LEU A 492 -37.97 -0.69 15.76
N GLU A 493 -38.92 -1.61 15.60
CA GLU A 493 -38.77 -2.79 14.74
C GLU A 493 -38.77 -2.38 13.27
N GLN A 494 -39.70 -1.49 12.89
CA GLN A 494 -39.76 -0.92 11.54
C GLN A 494 -38.44 -0.24 11.17
N PHE A 495 -37.91 0.60 12.05
CA PHE A 495 -36.63 1.28 11.83
C PHE A 495 -35.44 0.32 11.69
N ASN A 496 -35.48 -0.83 12.35
CA ASN A 496 -34.45 -1.84 12.22
C ASN A 496 -34.54 -2.58 10.87
N LEU A 497 -35.75 -2.90 10.41
CA LEU A 497 -35.99 -3.62 9.15
C LEU A 497 -35.76 -2.75 7.91
N GLU A 498 -35.98 -1.44 8.02
CA GLU A 498 -35.71 -0.48 6.94
C GLU A 498 -34.23 -0.11 6.82
N SER A 499 -33.37 -0.56 7.75
CA SER A 499 -31.92 -0.35 7.68
C SER A 499 -31.28 -1.27 6.66
N ASP A 500 -30.28 -0.76 5.93
CA ASP A 500 -29.49 -1.54 4.98
C ASP A 500 -28.76 -2.73 5.66
N GLU A 501 -28.37 -2.56 6.92
CA GLU A 501 -27.71 -3.57 7.73
C GLU A 501 -28.49 -3.82 9.04
N PRO A 502 -29.55 -4.64 9.01
CA PRO A 502 -30.41 -4.85 10.16
C PRO A 502 -29.66 -5.45 11.35
N LEU A 503 -30.17 -5.20 12.56
CA LEU A 503 -29.61 -5.70 13.80
C LEU A 503 -29.57 -7.23 13.81
N PHE A 504 -28.44 -7.80 14.24
CA PHE A 504 -28.34 -9.23 14.53
C PHE A 504 -28.05 -9.47 16.01
N ILE A 505 -28.46 -10.64 16.49
CA ILE A 505 -28.08 -11.18 17.81
C ILE A 505 -27.53 -12.59 17.58
N LYS A 506 -26.22 -12.76 17.75
CA LYS A 506 -25.51 -14.02 17.44
C LYS A 506 -24.57 -14.43 18.58
N ASN A 507 -24.31 -15.73 18.70
CA ASN A 507 -23.30 -16.25 19.62
C ASN A 507 -21.89 -16.24 18.97
N LEU A 508 -20.86 -16.59 19.74
CA LEU A 508 -19.46 -16.68 19.26
C LEU A 508 -19.25 -17.64 18.08
N GLU A 509 -20.11 -18.65 17.89
CA GLU A 509 -19.98 -19.65 16.83
C GLU A 509 -20.55 -19.17 15.50
N ASN A 510 -21.54 -18.28 15.54
CA ASN A 510 -22.32 -17.88 14.36
C ASN A 510 -22.00 -16.47 13.86
N VAL A 511 -21.15 -15.71 14.54
CA VAL A 511 -20.85 -14.29 14.23
C VAL A 511 -19.82 -14.11 13.11
N GLN A 512 -19.27 -15.19 12.55
CA GLN A 512 -18.22 -15.09 11.54
C GLN A 512 -18.77 -14.55 10.22
N GLY A 513 -17.97 -13.70 9.56
CA GLY A 513 -18.37 -13.02 8.33
C GLY A 513 -19.31 -11.82 8.54
N ASP A 514 -20.02 -11.75 9.68
CA ASP A 514 -20.83 -10.58 10.02
C ASP A 514 -19.98 -9.48 10.66
N GLU A 515 -20.28 -8.23 10.33
CA GLU A 515 -19.69 -7.05 10.97
C GLU A 515 -20.72 -5.93 11.09
N ARG A 516 -20.55 -5.06 12.08
CA ARG A 516 -21.42 -3.91 12.32
C ARG A 516 -20.62 -2.72 12.79
N ASP A 517 -21.16 -1.52 12.62
CA ASP A 517 -20.53 -0.31 13.15
C ASP A 517 -20.37 -0.37 14.66
N VAL A 518 -21.40 -0.87 15.34
CA VAL A 518 -21.44 -0.97 16.79
C VAL A 518 -21.68 -2.41 17.21
N ILE A 519 -20.75 -2.96 17.97
CA ILE A 519 -20.90 -4.29 18.57
C ILE A 519 -21.18 -4.14 20.07
N LEU A 520 -22.32 -4.67 20.51
CA LEU A 520 -22.68 -4.84 21.91
C LEU A 520 -22.31 -6.27 22.32
N PHE A 521 -21.26 -6.40 23.12
CA PHE A 521 -20.71 -7.71 23.49
C PHE A 521 -21.13 -8.07 24.92
N SER A 522 -22.05 -9.04 25.07
CA SER A 522 -22.48 -9.56 26.37
C SER A 522 -21.64 -10.77 26.76
N ILE A 523 -20.91 -10.65 27.87
CA ILE A 523 -20.09 -11.75 28.41
C ILE A 523 -20.99 -12.88 28.91
N GLY A 524 -22.12 -12.55 29.55
CA GLY A 524 -23.10 -13.48 30.09
C GLY A 524 -22.63 -14.27 31.31
N TYR A 525 -21.36 -14.68 31.35
CA TYR A 525 -20.73 -15.34 32.48
C TYR A 525 -20.24 -14.34 33.53
N GLY A 526 -20.40 -14.70 34.80
CA GLY A 526 -20.00 -13.81 35.90
C GLY A 526 -20.11 -14.47 37.27
N PRO A 527 -19.98 -13.70 38.36
CA PRO A 527 -20.19 -14.19 39.72
C PRO A 527 -21.63 -14.66 39.92
N ASP A 528 -21.81 -15.76 40.67
CA ASP A 528 -23.13 -16.19 41.13
C ASP A 528 -23.67 -15.28 42.26
N ARG A 529 -24.85 -15.58 42.80
CA ARG A 529 -25.46 -14.81 43.91
C ARG A 529 -24.60 -14.76 45.17
N GLU A 530 -23.68 -15.71 45.34
CA GLU A 530 -22.74 -15.77 46.47
C GLU A 530 -21.42 -15.05 46.16
N GLY A 531 -21.28 -14.47 44.97
CA GLY A 531 -20.08 -13.76 44.51
C GLY A 531 -18.99 -14.68 43.97
N LYS A 532 -19.26 -15.98 43.77
CA LYS A 532 -18.28 -16.96 43.33
C LYS A 532 -18.23 -17.04 41.81
N VAL A 533 -17.02 -16.98 41.26
CA VAL A 533 -16.78 -17.08 39.80
C VAL A 533 -16.34 -18.50 39.41
N SER A 534 -17.01 -19.04 38.40
CA SER A 534 -16.69 -20.31 37.75
C SER A 534 -15.67 -20.08 36.63
N MET A 535 -14.56 -20.81 36.60
CA MET A 535 -13.55 -20.73 35.52
C MET A 535 -13.94 -21.52 34.26
N ASN A 536 -15.24 -21.65 34.01
CA ASN A 536 -15.80 -22.32 32.84
C ASN A 536 -16.73 -21.35 32.13
N PHE A 537 -16.23 -20.80 31.02
CA PHE A 537 -16.80 -19.81 30.13
C PHE A 537 -17.25 -20.45 28.79
N GLY A 538 -17.61 -21.74 28.83
CA GLY A 538 -18.19 -22.44 27.69
C GLY A 538 -17.22 -22.58 26.51
N PRO A 539 -17.57 -22.11 25.29
CA PRO A 539 -16.75 -22.30 24.08
C PRO A 539 -15.33 -21.73 24.18
N ILE A 540 -15.09 -20.74 25.05
CA ILE A 540 -13.74 -20.16 25.23
C ILE A 540 -12.79 -21.09 25.98
N ASN A 541 -13.30 -22.01 26.81
CA ASN A 541 -12.48 -22.96 27.55
C ASN A 541 -11.98 -24.13 26.69
N GLN A 542 -12.62 -24.38 25.55
CA GLN A 542 -12.25 -25.46 24.62
C GLN A 542 -10.94 -25.13 23.90
N ASP A 543 -10.32 -26.16 23.30
CA ASP A 543 -9.17 -25.97 22.42
C ASP A 543 -9.57 -25.12 21.21
N GLY A 544 -8.68 -24.22 20.80
CA GLY A 544 -9.00 -23.17 19.81
C GLY A 544 -9.99 -22.10 20.30
N GLY A 545 -10.41 -22.09 21.57
CA GLY A 545 -11.32 -21.10 22.13
C GLY A 545 -10.84 -19.65 22.00
N TRP A 546 -9.52 -19.42 21.92
CA TRP A 546 -8.95 -18.10 21.66
C TRP A 546 -9.31 -17.55 20.26
N ARG A 547 -9.51 -18.42 19.25
CA ARG A 547 -9.94 -18.01 17.89
C ARG A 547 -11.37 -17.47 17.91
N ARG A 548 -12.27 -18.07 18.69
CA ARG A 548 -13.65 -17.57 18.94
C ARG A 548 -13.63 -16.17 19.52
N LEU A 549 -12.75 -15.94 20.51
CA LEU A 549 -12.58 -14.61 21.08
C LEU A 549 -12.02 -13.62 20.04
N ASN A 550 -10.98 -14.00 19.29
CA ASN A 550 -10.36 -13.16 18.26
C ASN A 550 -11.38 -12.71 17.20
N VAL A 551 -12.22 -13.64 16.73
CA VAL A 551 -13.30 -13.32 15.79
C VAL A 551 -14.27 -12.32 16.42
N ALA A 552 -14.79 -12.58 17.61
CA ALA A 552 -15.78 -11.71 18.25
C ALA A 552 -15.27 -10.28 18.50
N ILE A 553 -14.03 -10.13 18.97
CA ILE A 553 -13.47 -8.81 19.29
C ILE A 553 -13.07 -8.01 18.04
N SER A 554 -13.08 -8.62 16.86
CA SER A 554 -12.73 -7.98 15.57
C SER A 554 -13.92 -7.67 14.67
N ARG A 555 -15.17 -7.80 15.17
CA ARG A 555 -16.41 -7.59 14.39
C ARG A 555 -16.89 -6.15 14.27
N SER A 556 -16.30 -5.23 15.04
CA SER A 556 -16.74 -3.84 15.10
C SER A 556 -15.98 -2.95 14.12
N ARG A 557 -16.72 -2.10 13.37
CA ARG A 557 -16.13 -1.06 12.52
C ARG A 557 -15.87 0.25 13.27
N LYS A 558 -16.80 0.73 14.12
CA LYS A 558 -16.70 2.05 14.79
C LYS A 558 -16.55 1.96 16.31
N GLN A 559 -17.32 1.11 16.98
CA GLN A 559 -17.33 1.03 18.45
C GLN A 559 -17.70 -0.36 19.00
N MET A 560 -17.09 -0.73 20.12
CA MET A 560 -17.40 -1.95 20.87
C MET A 560 -17.71 -1.64 22.33
N LEU A 561 -18.90 -2.02 22.78
CA LEU A 561 -19.35 -1.89 24.17
C LEU A 561 -19.44 -3.28 24.79
N VAL A 562 -18.59 -3.54 25.80
CA VAL A 562 -18.50 -4.85 26.46
C VAL A 562 -19.29 -4.80 27.76
N TYR A 563 -20.40 -5.52 27.83
CA TYR A 563 -21.25 -5.61 29.02
C TYR A 563 -20.83 -6.81 29.84
N SER A 564 -20.42 -6.55 31.08
CA SER A 564 -19.91 -7.59 31.97
C SER A 564 -20.25 -7.32 33.43
N THR A 565 -20.74 -8.35 34.11
CA THR A 565 -20.79 -8.45 35.58
C THR A 565 -19.47 -8.96 36.17
N LEU A 566 -18.63 -9.57 35.33
CA LEU A 566 -17.31 -10.07 35.67
C LEU A 566 -16.26 -8.97 35.53
N ILE A 567 -15.42 -8.78 36.56
CA ILE A 567 -14.23 -7.92 36.48
C ILE A 567 -12.96 -8.74 36.18
N PRO A 568 -11.96 -8.19 35.49
CA PRO A 568 -10.76 -8.95 35.10
C PRO A 568 -10.01 -9.58 36.28
N GLU A 569 -9.97 -8.90 37.43
CA GLU A 569 -9.28 -9.36 38.65
C GLU A 569 -9.91 -10.63 39.24
N GLN A 570 -11.19 -10.91 38.93
CA GLN A 570 -11.87 -12.12 39.38
C GLN A 570 -11.51 -13.36 38.53
N ILE A 571 -10.85 -13.19 37.38
CA ILE A 571 -10.39 -14.31 36.55
C ILE A 571 -9.04 -14.80 37.07
N ASP A 572 -9.07 -15.97 37.70
CA ASP A 572 -7.90 -16.62 38.28
C ASP A 572 -7.27 -17.61 37.30
N LEU A 573 -6.19 -17.18 36.66
CA LEU A 573 -5.43 -17.97 35.70
C LEU A 573 -4.68 -19.15 36.34
N SER A 574 -4.51 -19.20 37.66
CA SER A 574 -3.91 -20.38 38.31
C SER A 574 -4.82 -21.61 38.26
N ARG A 575 -6.13 -21.39 38.06
CA ARG A 575 -7.19 -22.40 38.08
C ARG A 575 -7.59 -22.92 36.69
N THR A 576 -6.97 -22.42 35.62
CA THR A 576 -7.24 -22.82 34.23
C THR A 576 -5.98 -22.77 33.39
N ARG A 577 -5.86 -23.66 32.39
CA ARG A 577 -4.77 -23.64 31.40
C ARG A 577 -5.22 -23.13 30.03
N SER A 578 -6.50 -22.77 29.89
CA SER A 578 -7.05 -22.34 28.60
C SER A 578 -6.48 -20.98 28.19
N GLU A 579 -5.85 -20.96 27.01
CA GLU A 579 -5.37 -19.74 26.36
C GLU A 579 -6.50 -18.75 26.07
N GLY A 580 -7.69 -19.26 25.71
CA GLY A 580 -8.88 -18.44 25.49
C GLY A 580 -9.30 -17.66 26.73
N VAL A 581 -9.23 -18.28 27.92
CA VAL A 581 -9.56 -17.61 29.20
C VAL A 581 -8.50 -16.57 29.57
N ALA A 582 -7.22 -16.85 29.30
CA ALA A 582 -6.15 -15.86 29.45
C ALA A 582 -6.37 -14.66 28.52
N GLY A 583 -6.73 -14.92 27.26
CA GLY A 583 -7.09 -13.91 26.28
C GLY A 583 -8.32 -13.09 26.69
N LEU A 584 -9.34 -13.70 27.30
CA LEU A 584 -10.51 -12.99 27.81
C LEU A 584 -10.13 -12.02 28.93
N LYS A 585 -9.30 -12.47 29.88
CA LYS A 585 -8.82 -11.61 30.97
C LYS A 585 -8.08 -10.40 30.43
N GLY A 586 -7.10 -10.61 29.55
CA GLY A 586 -6.35 -9.51 28.93
C GLY A 586 -7.25 -8.55 28.15
N PHE A 587 -8.27 -9.06 27.46
CA PHE A 587 -9.21 -8.23 26.71
C PHE A 587 -10.09 -7.38 27.63
N LEU A 588 -10.58 -7.92 28.76
CA LEU A 588 -11.34 -7.13 29.73
C LEU A 588 -10.48 -6.06 30.41
N GLU A 589 -9.21 -6.36 30.73
CA GLU A 589 -8.26 -5.37 31.23
C GLU A 589 -8.04 -4.23 30.22
N TYR A 590 -7.93 -4.58 28.93
CA TYR A 590 -7.84 -3.63 27.84
C TYR A 590 -9.11 -2.78 27.69
N ALA A 591 -10.30 -3.40 27.71
CA ALA A 591 -11.56 -2.69 27.61
C ALA A 591 -11.81 -1.73 28.78
N GLN A 592 -11.21 -2.01 29.95
CA GLN A 592 -11.30 -1.15 31.13
C GLN A 592 -10.29 0.01 31.10
N LYS A 593 -9.03 -0.24 30.70
CA LYS A 593 -7.92 0.73 30.78
C LYS A 593 -7.59 1.41 29.44
N GLY A 594 -8.22 0.99 28.34
CA GLY A 594 -7.89 1.44 26.99
C GLY A 594 -6.46 1.08 26.60
N LYS A 595 -5.79 1.96 25.82
CA LYS A 595 -4.41 1.75 25.34
C LYS A 595 -3.39 1.52 26.45
N GLU A 596 -3.63 2.06 27.65
CA GLU A 596 -2.77 1.82 28.83
C GLU A 596 -2.83 0.36 29.34
N GLY A 597 -3.93 -0.34 29.07
CA GLY A 597 -4.10 -1.76 29.37
C GLY A 597 -3.26 -2.68 28.47
N LEU A 598 -2.82 -2.19 27.30
CA LEU A 598 -1.83 -2.86 26.47
C LEU A 598 -0.44 -2.58 27.05
N ALA A 599 -0.12 -3.11 28.25
CA ALA A 599 1.17 -2.90 28.91
C ALA A 599 2.32 -3.05 27.91
N ILE A 600 3.00 -1.96 27.53
CA ILE A 600 4.05 -1.99 26.51
C ILE A 600 5.14 -2.91 27.06
N LYS A 601 5.26 -4.15 26.54
CA LYS A 601 6.55 -4.82 26.62
C LYS A 601 7.42 -3.90 25.77
N ASN A 602 8.27 -3.12 26.44
CA ASN A 602 9.31 -2.31 25.82
C ASN A 602 10.26 -3.27 25.08
N GLY A 603 9.80 -3.86 23.99
CA GLY A 603 10.66 -4.37 22.94
C GLY A 603 11.42 -3.14 22.49
N THR A 604 12.73 -3.16 22.78
CA THR A 604 13.74 -2.25 22.26
C THR A 604 13.13 -1.01 21.63
N GLN A 605 13.06 0.09 22.39
CA GLN A 605 13.08 1.42 21.78
C GLN A 605 14.35 1.43 20.92
N THR A 606 14.23 0.95 19.69
CA THR A 606 15.09 1.37 18.61
C THR A 606 15.03 2.87 18.71
N TYR A 607 16.16 3.50 19.01
CA TYR A 607 16.29 4.95 19.04
C TYR A 607 15.90 5.48 17.66
N ARG A 608 14.59 5.58 17.39
CA ARG A 608 14.03 6.27 16.24
C ARG A 608 14.36 7.73 16.54
N ASN A 609 15.15 8.35 15.67
CA ASN A 609 15.53 9.74 15.78
C ASN A 609 14.30 10.63 15.52
N HIS A 610 13.44 10.79 16.53
CA HIS A 610 12.24 11.63 16.50
C HIS A 610 12.55 13.14 16.62
N ALA A 611 13.73 13.55 16.17
CA ALA A 611 14.25 14.88 16.41
C ALA A 611 13.45 15.95 15.64
N ILE A 612 13.03 15.63 14.41
CA ILE A 612 12.31 16.59 13.55
C ILE A 612 10.89 16.77 14.05
N GLU A 613 10.22 15.67 14.40
CA GLU A 613 8.86 15.66 14.92
C GLU A 613 8.76 16.52 16.19
N GLU A 614 9.70 16.36 17.12
CA GLU A 614 9.72 17.12 18.37
C GLU A 614 10.09 18.61 18.14
N LEU A 615 10.96 18.92 17.16
CA LEU A 615 11.29 20.31 16.80
C LEU A 615 10.07 21.05 16.23
N ILE A 616 9.36 20.43 15.29
CA ILE A 616 8.14 20.99 14.70
C ILE A 616 7.05 21.09 15.77
N ALA A 617 6.86 20.06 16.59
CA ALA A 617 5.88 20.05 17.67
C ALA A 617 6.14 21.18 18.69
N LYS A 618 7.38 21.44 19.09
CA LYS A 618 7.73 22.59 19.95
C LYS A 618 7.31 23.91 19.33
N ARG A 619 7.53 24.09 18.04
CA ARG A 619 7.17 25.33 17.33
C ARG A 619 5.65 25.49 17.22
N ILE A 620 4.90 24.41 17.04
CA ILE A 620 3.43 24.40 17.07
C ILE A 620 2.89 24.68 18.48
N ARG A 621 3.50 24.11 19.53
CA ARG A 621 3.15 24.41 20.94
C ARG A 621 3.33 25.89 21.26
N HIS A 622 4.38 26.54 20.74
CA HIS A 622 4.57 27.98 20.87
C HIS A 622 3.49 28.81 20.14
N MET A 623 2.75 28.24 19.19
CA MET A 623 1.57 28.89 18.58
C MET A 623 0.30 28.75 19.41
N GLY A 624 0.33 28.00 20.53
CA GLY A 624 -0.80 27.84 21.45
C GLY A 624 -1.63 26.57 21.24
N TYR A 625 -1.19 25.62 20.41
CA TYR A 625 -1.87 24.34 20.21
C TYR A 625 -1.17 23.19 20.95
N ASP A 626 -1.94 22.25 21.51
CA ASP A 626 -1.36 21.01 22.05
C ASP A 626 -1.12 20.00 20.93
N VAL A 627 -0.07 19.18 21.09
CA VAL A 627 0.46 18.33 20.01
C VAL A 627 0.94 16.99 20.55
N LYS A 628 0.51 15.91 19.90
CA LYS A 628 1.01 14.55 20.12
C LYS A 628 1.82 14.11 18.90
N CYS A 629 2.93 13.42 19.16
CA CYS A 629 3.80 12.87 18.12
C CYS A 629 3.67 11.34 18.08
N ASN A 630 3.95 10.73 16.93
CA ASN A 630 3.96 9.27 16.73
C ASN A 630 2.64 8.61 17.14
N ILE A 631 1.53 9.11 16.59
CA ILE A 631 0.19 8.63 16.90
C ILE A 631 -0.01 7.28 16.19
N GLY A 632 -0.38 6.25 16.94
CA GLY A 632 -0.61 4.89 16.44
C GLY A 632 0.05 3.82 17.30
N CYS A 633 -0.50 2.61 17.28
CA CYS A 633 -0.04 1.43 18.01
C CYS A 633 0.68 0.41 17.13
N SER A 634 0.54 0.48 15.80
CA SER A 634 1.26 -0.39 14.86
C SER A 634 2.59 0.21 14.40
N ALA A 635 3.24 -0.48 13.45
CA ALA A 635 4.44 0.01 12.79
C ALA A 635 4.21 1.32 12.01
N TYR A 636 2.99 1.58 11.51
CA TYR A 636 2.61 2.84 10.88
C TYR A 636 2.10 3.82 11.94
N GLN A 637 2.65 5.03 11.94
CA GLN A 637 2.28 6.08 12.88
C GLN A 637 2.14 7.41 12.13
N ILE A 638 1.18 8.24 12.53
CA ILE A 638 1.14 9.64 12.08
C ILE A 638 2.20 10.41 12.88
N ASP A 639 3.04 11.15 12.18
CA ASP A 639 4.20 11.77 12.79
C ASP A 639 3.80 12.84 13.82
N ILE A 640 2.84 13.70 13.49
CA ILE A 640 2.28 14.72 14.40
C ILE A 640 0.76 14.83 14.26
N GLY A 641 0.04 14.91 15.38
CA GLY A 641 -1.36 15.32 15.42
C GLY A 641 -1.58 16.51 16.33
N ILE A 642 -2.27 17.52 15.81
CA ILE A 642 -2.59 18.76 16.49
C ILE A 642 -3.95 18.58 17.18
N VAL A 643 -3.99 18.74 18.50
CA VAL A 643 -5.20 18.54 19.30
C VAL A 643 -6.19 19.68 19.05
N ASP A 644 -7.47 19.35 18.90
CA ASP A 644 -8.53 20.34 18.74
C ASP A 644 -8.77 21.10 20.06
N PRO A 645 -8.61 22.44 20.08
CA PRO A 645 -8.84 23.24 21.28
C PRO A 645 -10.29 23.20 21.81
N GLN A 646 -11.28 22.93 20.95
CA GLN A 646 -12.69 22.85 21.35
C GLN A 646 -13.10 21.43 21.75
N ASN A 647 -12.40 20.41 21.25
CA ASN A 647 -12.59 19.01 21.63
C ASN A 647 -11.25 18.35 21.94
N PRO A 648 -10.78 18.42 23.21
CA PRO A 648 -9.48 17.86 23.61
C PRO A 648 -9.35 16.33 23.42
N GLN A 649 -10.42 15.63 23.05
CA GLN A 649 -10.42 14.19 22.78
C GLN A 649 -10.22 13.85 21.29
N SER A 650 -10.02 14.85 20.43
CA SER A 650 -9.81 14.66 18.99
C SER A 650 -8.67 15.52 18.44
N TYR A 651 -8.12 15.09 17.31
CA TYR A 651 -7.14 15.84 16.54
C TYR A 651 -7.82 16.64 15.42
N LEU A 652 -7.34 17.86 15.21
CA LEU A 652 -7.80 18.78 14.17
C LEU A 652 -7.09 18.56 12.83
N LEU A 653 -5.78 18.32 12.89
CA LEU A 653 -4.91 18.16 11.73
C LEU A 653 -3.84 17.12 12.02
N GLY A 654 -3.63 16.19 11.08
CA GLY A 654 -2.50 15.27 11.07
C GLY A 654 -1.41 15.79 10.14
N VAL A 655 -0.16 15.79 10.58
CA VAL A 655 0.99 16.17 9.77
C VAL A 655 1.85 14.93 9.54
N ILE A 656 2.16 14.67 8.27
CA ILE A 656 2.99 13.54 7.84
C ILE A 656 4.28 14.03 7.17
N PHE A 657 5.36 13.28 7.34
CA PHE A 657 6.69 13.56 6.83
C PHE A 657 7.16 12.52 5.79
N ASP A 658 8.19 12.85 5.04
CA ASP A 658 8.93 11.95 4.12
C ASP A 658 10.03 11.14 4.84
N GLY A 659 9.80 10.78 6.11
CA GLY A 659 10.74 10.05 6.96
C GLY A 659 10.72 8.53 6.76
N GLU A 660 11.03 7.77 7.82
CA GLU A 660 11.11 6.30 7.77
C GLU A 660 9.78 5.65 7.38
N ASN A 661 8.62 6.16 7.83
CA ASN A 661 7.30 5.64 7.42
C ASN A 661 7.08 5.76 5.90
N TYR A 662 7.53 6.87 5.30
CA TYR A 662 7.46 7.11 3.86
C TYR A 662 8.40 6.18 3.08
N LYS A 663 9.58 5.90 3.64
CA LYS A 663 10.60 5.01 3.05
C LYS A 663 10.23 3.53 3.14
N LEU A 664 9.59 3.09 4.23
CA LEU A 664 9.16 1.70 4.42
C LEU A 664 8.03 1.27 3.47
N SER A 665 7.35 2.24 2.85
CA SER A 665 6.25 1.99 1.92
C SER A 665 6.78 1.52 0.56
N GLY A 666 6.39 0.31 0.14
CA GLY A 666 6.98 -0.38 -1.01
C GLY A 666 6.76 0.28 -2.37
N THR A 667 5.64 0.98 -2.59
CA THR A 667 5.35 1.64 -3.87
C THR A 667 4.99 3.12 -3.74
N ALA A 668 5.14 3.86 -4.85
CA ALA A 668 4.71 5.25 -4.95
C ALA A 668 3.20 5.41 -4.79
N ARG A 669 2.40 4.41 -5.21
CA ARG A 669 0.95 4.39 -5.02
C ARG A 669 0.62 4.28 -3.53
N ASP A 670 1.29 3.41 -2.80
CA ASP A 670 1.03 3.19 -1.37
C ASP A 670 1.27 4.46 -0.55
N ARG A 671 2.47 5.03 -0.67
CA ARG A 671 2.92 6.17 0.16
C ARG A 671 2.23 7.50 -0.17
N ASN A 672 1.86 7.70 -1.44
CA ASN A 672 1.35 9.00 -1.89
C ASN A 672 -0.17 9.02 -2.11
N ILE A 673 -0.80 7.86 -2.37
CA ILE A 673 -2.23 7.79 -2.70
C ILE A 673 -2.96 6.95 -1.65
N LEU A 674 -2.62 5.68 -1.47
CA LEU A 674 -3.42 4.77 -0.64
C LEU A 674 -3.38 5.15 0.85
N GLN A 675 -2.20 5.34 1.44
CA GLN A 675 -2.10 5.70 2.87
C GLN A 675 -2.80 7.02 3.20
N PRO A 676 -2.57 8.14 2.48
CA PRO A 676 -3.34 9.36 2.70
C PRO A 676 -4.84 9.16 2.50
N SER A 677 -5.27 8.41 1.46
CA SER A 677 -6.70 8.18 1.20
C SER A 677 -7.37 7.37 2.31
N ILE A 678 -6.67 6.40 2.91
CA ILE A 678 -7.17 5.65 4.08
C ILE A 678 -7.31 6.59 5.28
N LEU A 679 -6.30 7.41 5.56
CA LEU A 679 -6.36 8.37 6.67
C LEU A 679 -7.49 9.40 6.48
N GLU A 680 -7.64 9.94 5.26
CA GLU A 680 -8.76 10.81 4.88
C GLU A 680 -10.11 10.11 5.08
N GLY A 681 -10.22 8.83 4.70
CA GLY A 681 -11.40 8.00 4.93
C GLY A 681 -11.70 7.71 6.41
N LEU A 682 -10.70 7.79 7.29
CA LEU A 682 -10.88 7.76 8.76
C LEU A 682 -11.31 9.11 9.34
N GLY A 683 -11.40 10.15 8.51
CA GLY A 683 -11.77 11.51 8.89
C GLY A 683 -10.59 12.44 9.18
N TRP A 684 -9.35 12.03 8.89
CA TRP A 684 -8.22 12.94 9.03
C TRP A 684 -8.22 14.01 7.94
N ARG A 685 -7.89 15.23 8.33
CA ARG A 685 -7.24 16.18 7.42
C ARG A 685 -5.74 16.01 7.55
N ILE A 686 -5.08 15.69 6.45
CA ILE A 686 -3.64 15.42 6.42
C ILE A 686 -2.93 16.54 5.68
N LEU A 687 -1.87 17.06 6.30
CA LEU A 687 -0.93 17.99 5.68
C LEU A 687 0.44 17.32 5.57
N ARG A 688 0.95 17.20 4.35
CA ARG A 688 2.32 16.72 4.15
C ARG A 688 3.33 17.86 4.30
N VAL A 689 4.41 17.57 5.02
CA VAL A 689 5.57 18.42 5.20
C VAL A 689 6.81 17.66 4.74
N TRP A 690 7.56 18.23 3.80
CA TRP A 690 8.81 17.66 3.32
C TRP A 690 9.96 18.12 4.22
N VAL A 691 10.84 17.21 4.63
CA VAL A 691 12.02 17.51 5.46
C VAL A 691 12.93 18.52 4.75
N LEU A 692 13.03 18.45 3.42
CA LEU A 692 13.81 19.42 2.63
C LEU A 692 13.18 20.83 2.64
N ASP A 693 11.85 20.95 2.60
CA ASP A 693 11.17 22.26 2.72
C ASP A 693 11.38 22.84 4.13
N TRP A 694 11.40 21.99 5.16
CA TRP A 694 11.72 22.40 6.53
C TRP A 694 13.17 22.89 6.66
N LEU A 695 14.11 22.21 6.00
CA LEU A 695 15.52 22.60 6.00
C LEU A 695 15.75 23.95 5.30
N ASP A 696 15.07 24.20 4.18
CA ASP A 696 15.16 25.48 3.44
C ASP A 696 14.58 26.64 4.27
N SER A 697 13.36 26.49 4.78
CA SER A 697 12.70 27.58 5.50
C SER A 697 11.64 27.09 6.52
N PRO A 698 12.03 26.88 7.80
CA PRO A 698 11.11 26.46 8.86
C PRO A 698 9.90 27.40 9.03
N ASP A 699 10.11 28.72 8.95
CA ASP A 699 9.02 29.69 9.12
C ASP A 699 7.97 29.62 8.01
N ARG A 700 8.33 29.21 6.78
CA ARG A 700 7.36 29.01 5.68
C ARG A 700 6.50 27.80 5.96
N VAL A 701 7.09 26.70 6.43
CA VAL A 701 6.36 25.47 6.79
C VAL A 701 5.38 25.73 7.94
N ILE A 702 5.83 26.42 9.00
CA ILE A 702 4.96 26.79 10.12
C ILE A 702 3.84 27.73 9.68
N SER A 703 4.13 28.68 8.78
CA SER A 703 3.10 29.56 8.22
C SER A 703 2.06 28.76 7.44
N LYS A 704 2.49 27.77 6.64
CA LYS A 704 1.59 26.84 5.93
C LYS A 704 0.69 26.06 6.88
N ILE A 705 1.26 25.50 7.96
CA ILE A 705 0.49 24.80 9.01
C ILE A 705 -0.53 25.76 9.65
N ARG A 706 -0.13 26.99 9.96
CA ARG A 706 -1.02 27.99 10.54
C ARG A 706 -2.20 28.33 9.62
N THR A 707 -1.93 28.63 8.35
CA THR A 707 -2.98 28.95 7.37
C THR A 707 -3.99 27.80 7.24
N GLU A 708 -3.52 26.56 7.25
CA GLU A 708 -4.41 25.39 7.22
C GLU A 708 -5.26 25.28 8.50
N LEU A 709 -4.66 25.50 9.68
CA LEU A 709 -5.40 25.51 10.95
C LEU A 709 -6.46 26.62 11.00
N GLU A 710 -6.12 27.83 10.55
CA GLU A 710 -7.05 28.96 10.46
C GLU A 710 -8.20 28.63 9.50
N TYR A 711 -7.89 28.08 8.32
CA TYR A 711 -8.90 27.64 7.35
C TYR A 711 -9.86 26.60 7.94
N ILE A 712 -9.35 25.60 8.66
CA ILE A 712 -10.16 24.56 9.31
C ILE A 712 -11.08 25.17 10.37
N LEU A 713 -10.58 26.10 11.18
CA LEU A 713 -11.35 26.76 12.23
C LEU A 713 -12.44 27.67 11.66
N GLU A 714 -12.19 28.35 10.54
CA GLU A 714 -13.17 29.21 9.85
C GLU A 714 -14.29 28.42 9.15
N HIS A 715 -13.97 27.26 8.57
CA HIS A 715 -14.92 26.44 7.79
C HIS A 715 -15.56 25.31 8.60
N ARG A 716 -15.43 25.35 9.93
CA ARG A 716 -15.86 24.29 10.86
C ARG A 716 -17.36 24.00 10.84
N ASP A 717 -18.19 24.99 10.53
CA ASP A 717 -19.65 24.85 10.49
C ASP A 717 -20.22 24.34 9.16
N VAL A 718 -19.43 24.36 8.07
CA VAL A 718 -19.86 23.92 6.73
C VAL A 718 -19.60 22.42 6.51
N VAL A 719 -18.70 21.81 7.29
CA VAL A 719 -18.23 20.41 7.08
C VAL A 719 -18.89 19.42 8.06
N LYS A 720 -20.04 19.78 8.65
CA LYS A 720 -20.86 18.83 9.44
C LYS A 720 -21.70 17.88 8.57
N GLU A 721 -21.72 18.06 7.26
CA GLU A 721 -22.35 17.13 6.32
C GLU A 721 -21.30 16.12 5.78
N GLU A 722 -21.35 14.93 6.40
CA GLU A 722 -20.98 13.59 5.93
C GLU A 722 -19.60 13.34 5.27
N PRO A 723 -18.79 12.44 5.86
CA PRO A 723 -17.98 11.49 5.12
C PRO A 723 -18.64 10.10 5.17
N ASP A 724 -19.89 9.97 4.72
CA ASP A 724 -20.54 8.67 4.47
C ASP A 724 -20.48 8.35 2.97
N GLN A 725 -19.25 8.23 2.46
CA GLN A 725 -19.00 7.24 1.42
C GLN A 725 -17.87 6.34 1.92
N PRO A 726 -18.10 5.04 2.11
CA PRO A 726 -17.00 4.12 2.36
C PRO A 726 -16.06 4.18 1.15
N TYR A 727 -14.81 4.58 1.39
CA TYR A 727 -13.73 4.26 0.46
C TYR A 727 -13.53 2.73 0.53
N ILE A 728 -14.28 2.04 -0.30
CA ILE A 728 -14.02 0.65 -0.66
C ILE A 728 -12.99 0.73 -1.79
N PRO A 729 -11.82 0.06 -1.70
CA PRO A 729 -11.06 -0.22 -2.90
C PRO A 729 -11.92 -1.17 -3.75
N VAL A 730 -12.67 -0.59 -4.69
CA VAL A 730 -13.55 -1.20 -5.69
C VAL A 730 -14.09 -2.60 -5.29
N SER A 731 -15.20 -2.62 -4.58
CA SER A 731 -16.20 -3.69 -4.73
C SER A 731 -17.57 -3.01 -4.80
N GLN A 732 -18.11 -2.93 -6.01
CA GLN A 732 -19.44 -2.38 -6.27
C GLN A 732 -20.51 -3.30 -5.67
N GLU A 733 -21.49 -2.64 -5.07
CA GLU A 733 -22.86 -3.05 -4.75
C GLU A 733 -23.30 -4.41 -5.31
N ASN A 734 -23.52 -5.38 -4.42
CA ASN A 734 -24.37 -6.53 -4.69
C ASN A 734 -25.82 -6.10 -4.44
N GLU A 735 -26.59 -5.84 -5.50
CA GLU A 735 -28.05 -5.89 -5.41
C GLU A 735 -28.46 -7.31 -5.00
N SER A 736 -29.04 -7.45 -3.82
CA SER A 736 -29.64 -8.68 -3.34
C SER A 736 -30.84 -9.03 -4.22
N ILE A 737 -30.69 -10.04 -5.09
CA ILE A 737 -31.83 -10.75 -5.65
C ILE A 737 -32.42 -11.58 -4.51
N ALA A 738 -33.55 -11.14 -3.97
CA ALA A 738 -34.35 -11.86 -2.99
C ALA A 738 -34.69 -13.27 -3.52
N GLY A 739 -33.92 -14.27 -3.06
CA GLY A 739 -34.24 -15.67 -3.18
C GLY A 739 -35.05 -16.09 -1.97
N THR A 740 -36.35 -16.32 -2.18
CA THR A 740 -37.25 -16.91 -1.17
C THR A 740 -36.66 -18.23 -0.67
N THR A 741 -36.34 -18.28 0.62
CA THR A 741 -35.98 -19.50 1.35
C THR A 741 -37.17 -20.46 1.34
N ALA A 742 -36.99 -21.62 0.69
CA ALA A 742 -37.88 -22.75 0.86
C ALA A 742 -37.55 -23.42 2.20
N ASP A 743 -38.36 -23.14 3.20
CA ASP A 743 -38.32 -23.83 4.47
C ASP A 743 -38.75 -25.30 4.29
N THR A 744 -37.91 -26.19 4.80
CA THR A 744 -38.14 -27.63 4.75
C THR A 744 -38.75 -28.05 6.09
N THR A 745 -40.07 -28.19 6.17
CA THR A 745 -40.71 -28.93 7.25
C THR A 745 -41.70 -29.93 6.67
N ALA A 746 -41.45 -31.20 6.98
CA ALA A 746 -42.33 -32.31 6.66
C ALA A 746 -43.58 -32.26 7.54
N SER A 747 -44.77 -32.24 6.91
CA SER A 747 -46.00 -32.75 7.51
C SER A 747 -47.03 -33.07 6.44
N GLU A 748 -47.57 -34.28 6.55
CA GLU A 748 -48.57 -34.91 5.69
C GLU A 748 -49.91 -34.14 5.71
N VAL A 749 -50.49 -33.79 4.55
CA VAL A 749 -51.95 -33.81 4.28
C VAL A 749 -52.20 -33.84 2.75
N GLU A 750 -53.07 -34.75 2.29
CA GLU A 750 -53.58 -34.90 0.90
C GLU A 750 -54.77 -33.94 0.57
N PRO A 751 -55.22 -33.81 -0.70
CA PRO A 751 -55.60 -32.52 -1.30
C PRO A 751 -57.11 -32.23 -1.37
N GLN A 752 -57.49 -30.95 -1.46
CA GLN A 752 -58.78 -30.51 -2.00
C GLN A 752 -58.65 -29.28 -2.92
N ALA A 753 -59.54 -29.27 -3.90
CA ALA A 753 -59.56 -28.47 -5.12
C ALA A 753 -60.33 -27.13 -5.00
N ASP A 754 -60.27 -26.36 -6.09
CA ASP A 754 -61.05 -25.14 -6.44
C ASP A 754 -60.58 -23.83 -5.76
N THR A 755 -60.47 -22.65 -6.39
CA THR A 755 -60.97 -22.14 -7.68
C THR A 755 -60.24 -20.81 -8.06
N GLN A 756 -60.14 -20.55 -9.37
CA GLN A 756 -60.15 -19.23 -10.06
C GLN A 756 -59.07 -18.15 -9.79
N ALA A 757 -58.18 -18.00 -10.78
CA ALA A 757 -57.40 -16.79 -11.03
C ALA A 757 -58.13 -15.84 -12.01
N PRO A 758 -58.12 -14.51 -11.82
CA PRO A 758 -58.64 -13.57 -12.80
C PRO A 758 -57.64 -13.32 -13.93
N LYS A 759 -58.19 -13.27 -15.15
CA LYS A 759 -57.54 -12.76 -16.37
C LYS A 759 -57.34 -11.24 -16.23
N VAL A 760 -56.15 -10.75 -16.58
CA VAL A 760 -55.97 -9.36 -17.01
C VAL A 760 -55.29 -9.39 -18.38
N GLU A 761 -55.99 -8.79 -19.33
CA GLU A 761 -55.64 -8.66 -20.74
C GLU A 761 -54.52 -7.63 -20.93
N SER A 762 -53.52 -7.99 -21.74
CA SER A 762 -52.47 -7.07 -22.18
C SER A 762 -52.98 -6.22 -23.35
N GLN A 763 -53.29 -4.95 -23.10
CA GLN A 763 -53.37 -3.94 -24.14
C GLN A 763 -51.97 -3.39 -24.40
N ALA A 764 -51.55 -3.52 -25.66
CA ALA A 764 -50.34 -2.89 -26.19
C ALA A 764 -50.64 -1.41 -26.41
N ASP A 765 -49.90 -0.55 -25.70
CA ASP A 765 -49.77 0.86 -26.06
C ASP A 765 -48.38 1.10 -26.63
N THR A 766 -48.37 1.47 -27.89
CA THR A 766 -47.23 1.94 -28.67
C THR A 766 -46.83 3.33 -28.18
N THR A 767 -45.61 3.46 -27.67
CA THR A 767 -44.89 4.74 -27.67
C THR A 767 -43.45 4.50 -28.11
N ASP A 768 -43.07 5.22 -29.17
CA ASP A 768 -41.71 5.36 -29.67
C ASP A 768 -40.76 5.80 -28.55
N GLY A 769 -39.60 5.15 -28.46
CA GLY A 769 -38.58 5.44 -27.45
C GLY A 769 -37.30 4.65 -27.71
N ASP A 770 -36.44 5.24 -28.54
CA ASP A 770 -35.05 4.82 -28.74
C ASP A 770 -34.25 4.86 -27.42
N SER A 771 -33.28 3.94 -27.28
CA SER A 771 -32.28 3.80 -26.21
C SER A 771 -32.66 2.94 -25.00
N VAL A 772 -31.87 1.89 -24.73
CA VAL A 772 -31.85 1.20 -23.43
C VAL A 772 -30.71 1.78 -22.61
N VAL A 773 -31.01 2.29 -21.41
CA VAL A 773 -30.03 2.85 -20.48
C VAL A 773 -29.76 1.82 -19.39
N LEU A 774 -28.54 1.29 -19.36
CA LEU A 774 -27.93 0.67 -18.20
C LEU A 774 -26.82 1.63 -17.73
N SER A 775 -26.84 2.02 -16.45
CA SER A 775 -25.79 2.82 -15.81
C SER A 775 -25.30 4.04 -16.62
N GLY A 776 -26.22 4.85 -17.17
CA GLY A 776 -25.87 6.12 -17.83
C GLY A 776 -25.17 6.01 -19.20
N ILE A 777 -25.14 4.83 -19.82
CA ILE A 777 -24.50 4.62 -21.14
C ILE A 777 -25.58 4.38 -22.20
N THR A 778 -25.56 5.16 -23.29
CA THR A 778 -26.49 5.04 -24.42
C THR A 778 -25.81 4.28 -25.56
N PHE A 779 -26.31 3.10 -25.92
CA PHE A 779 -25.84 2.33 -27.07
C PHE A 779 -26.63 2.69 -28.32
N GLN A 780 -25.94 3.12 -29.38
CA GLN A 780 -26.53 3.22 -30.72
C GLN A 780 -26.54 1.84 -31.38
N LYS A 781 -27.68 1.49 -31.97
CA LYS A 781 -27.90 0.21 -32.66
C LYS A 781 -27.17 0.24 -34.01
N GLU A 782 -26.24 -0.68 -34.24
CA GLU A 782 -25.65 -0.86 -35.58
C GLU A 782 -26.69 -1.38 -36.59
N GLU A 783 -26.70 -0.79 -37.78
CA GLU A 783 -27.47 -1.26 -38.94
C GLU A 783 -26.99 -2.64 -39.40
N GLN A 784 -27.94 -3.50 -39.79
CA GLN A 784 -27.71 -4.87 -40.25
C GLN A 784 -26.73 -4.92 -41.44
N ARG A 785 -25.47 -5.28 -41.20
CA ARG A 785 -24.56 -5.76 -42.25
C ARG A 785 -24.89 -7.23 -42.53
N GLY A 786 -25.22 -7.57 -43.78
CA GLY A 786 -25.34 -8.96 -44.22
C GLY A 786 -24.03 -9.73 -44.03
N ASN A 787 -24.10 -11.05 -43.87
CA ASN A 787 -22.93 -11.89 -43.65
C ASN A 787 -21.94 -11.76 -44.82
N PRO A 788 -20.70 -11.27 -44.60
CA PRO A 788 -19.74 -11.02 -45.67
C PRO A 788 -19.21 -12.30 -46.35
N TYR A 789 -19.47 -13.48 -45.78
CA TYR A 789 -19.00 -14.78 -46.28
C TYR A 789 -20.07 -15.57 -47.05
N GLU A 790 -21.31 -15.07 -47.08
CA GLU A 790 -22.42 -15.71 -47.80
C GLU A 790 -22.53 -15.15 -49.23
N ALA A 791 -22.49 -16.04 -50.22
CA ALA A 791 -22.66 -15.68 -51.63
C ALA A 791 -23.81 -16.46 -52.29
N THR A 792 -24.37 -15.93 -53.36
CA THR A 792 -25.40 -16.65 -54.14
C THR A 792 -24.75 -17.54 -55.19
N TYR A 793 -25.12 -18.82 -55.24
CA TYR A 793 -24.69 -19.72 -56.31
C TYR A 793 -25.41 -19.37 -57.61
N HIS A 794 -24.64 -19.07 -58.65
CA HIS A 794 -25.16 -18.76 -59.99
C HIS A 794 -24.84 -19.92 -60.95
N ASN A 795 -25.89 -20.48 -61.55
CA ASN A 795 -25.78 -21.62 -62.45
C ASN A 795 -25.44 -21.16 -63.88
N VAL A 796 -24.30 -21.58 -64.42
CA VAL A 796 -23.91 -21.37 -65.82
C VAL A 796 -24.60 -22.39 -66.72
N VAL A 797 -25.40 -21.87 -67.64
CA VAL A 797 -26.03 -22.63 -68.73
C VAL A 797 -25.26 -22.38 -70.02
N LEU A 798 -24.54 -23.40 -70.48
CA LEU A 798 -23.79 -23.34 -71.74
C LEU A 798 -24.73 -23.40 -72.95
N LYS A 799 -24.45 -22.61 -73.98
CA LYS A 799 -25.15 -22.70 -75.28
C LYS A 799 -24.80 -24.00 -75.98
N ILE A 800 -25.79 -24.60 -76.65
CA ILE A 800 -25.60 -25.82 -77.47
C ILE A 800 -24.54 -25.57 -78.55
N GLN A 801 -23.50 -26.39 -78.58
CA GLN A 801 -22.33 -26.25 -79.48
C GLN A 801 -22.35 -27.19 -80.68
N GLY A 802 -23.09 -28.29 -80.62
CA GLY A 802 -23.09 -29.31 -81.66
C GLY A 802 -23.80 -30.60 -81.24
N THR A 803 -23.63 -31.65 -82.04
CA THR A 803 -24.19 -33.00 -81.79
C THR A 803 -23.20 -33.90 -81.07
N ALA A 804 -23.68 -35.02 -80.51
CA ALA A 804 -22.88 -35.98 -79.77
C ALA A 804 -21.69 -36.55 -80.57
N GLU A 805 -21.80 -36.70 -81.89
CA GLU A 805 -20.75 -37.22 -82.76
C GLU A 805 -19.58 -36.23 -82.91
N GLN A 806 -19.90 -34.93 -82.96
CA GLN A 806 -18.93 -33.85 -83.10
C GLN A 806 -18.05 -33.65 -81.85
N PHE A 807 -18.50 -34.14 -80.68
CA PHE A 807 -17.73 -34.08 -79.44
C PHE A 807 -16.38 -34.81 -79.54
N TYR A 808 -16.32 -35.89 -80.33
CA TYR A 808 -15.13 -36.73 -80.46
C TYR A 808 -14.13 -36.23 -81.51
N GLU A 809 -14.48 -35.19 -82.28
CA GLU A 809 -13.59 -34.62 -83.28
C GLU A 809 -12.47 -33.78 -82.61
N ALA A 810 -11.22 -34.03 -83.00
CA ALA A 810 -10.06 -33.29 -82.48
C ALA A 810 -10.12 -31.77 -82.74
N SER A 811 -10.85 -31.33 -83.77
CA SER A 811 -11.13 -29.93 -84.08
C SER A 811 -11.96 -29.23 -82.98
N ASN A 812 -12.79 -29.98 -82.25
CA ASN A 812 -13.70 -29.46 -81.23
C ASN A 812 -13.12 -29.51 -79.81
N THR A 813 -11.97 -30.16 -79.60
CA THR A 813 -11.27 -30.16 -78.30
C THR A 813 -10.97 -28.73 -77.79
N ARG A 814 -10.63 -27.80 -78.69
CA ARG A 814 -10.42 -26.38 -78.32
C ARG A 814 -11.72 -25.71 -77.85
N LYS A 815 -12.87 -26.06 -78.42
CA LYS A 815 -14.19 -25.56 -77.98
C LYS A 815 -14.55 -26.13 -76.60
N ILE A 816 -14.29 -27.41 -76.39
CA ILE A 816 -14.47 -28.08 -75.09
C ILE A 816 -13.61 -27.40 -74.02
N LEU A 817 -12.34 -27.09 -74.31
CA LEU A 817 -11.47 -26.35 -73.38
C LEU A 817 -12.01 -24.96 -73.03
N VAL A 818 -12.56 -24.22 -74.00
CA VAL A 818 -13.18 -22.89 -73.73
C VAL A 818 -14.38 -23.03 -72.80
N MET A 819 -15.25 -24.02 -73.04
CA MET A 819 -16.41 -24.27 -72.17
C MET A 819 -16.01 -24.71 -70.75
N VAL A 820 -15.02 -25.59 -70.63
CA VAL A 820 -14.50 -25.99 -69.31
C VAL A 820 -13.92 -24.77 -68.57
N LYS A 821 -13.17 -23.90 -69.27
CA LYS A 821 -12.67 -22.63 -68.70
C LYS A 821 -13.80 -21.68 -68.26
N GLU A 822 -14.87 -21.58 -69.05
CA GLU A 822 -16.03 -20.76 -68.72
C GLU A 822 -16.73 -21.27 -67.45
N VAL A 823 -17.02 -22.57 -67.38
CA VAL A 823 -17.69 -23.17 -66.22
C VAL A 823 -16.81 -23.12 -64.98
N VAL A 824 -15.53 -23.49 -65.07
CA VAL A 824 -14.60 -23.44 -63.92
C VAL A 824 -14.36 -21.98 -63.49
N GLY A 825 -14.26 -21.03 -64.42
CA GLY A 825 -14.06 -19.61 -64.09
C GLY A 825 -15.22 -19.01 -63.28
N ALA A 826 -16.44 -19.45 -63.56
CA ALA A 826 -17.66 -18.93 -62.95
C ALA A 826 -18.15 -19.74 -61.72
N GLU A 827 -17.99 -21.06 -61.72
CA GLU A 827 -18.59 -21.94 -60.71
C GLU A 827 -17.61 -22.65 -59.78
N ALA A 828 -16.29 -22.53 -59.98
CA ALA A 828 -15.34 -23.14 -59.06
C ALA A 828 -15.47 -22.56 -57.63
N PRO A 829 -15.43 -23.40 -56.58
CA PRO A 829 -15.23 -24.86 -56.62
C PRO A 829 -16.42 -25.64 -57.20
N ILE A 830 -16.16 -26.57 -58.13
CA ILE A 830 -17.18 -27.39 -58.81
C ILE A 830 -16.78 -28.87 -58.85
N SER A 831 -17.74 -29.79 -58.63
CA SER A 831 -17.49 -31.23 -58.71
C SER A 831 -17.24 -31.69 -60.15
N LYS A 832 -16.40 -32.74 -60.32
CA LYS A 832 -16.15 -33.39 -61.62
C LYS A 832 -17.45 -33.78 -62.32
N LYS A 833 -18.41 -34.32 -61.56
CA LYS A 833 -19.72 -34.76 -62.04
C LYS A 833 -20.55 -33.61 -62.61
N MET A 834 -20.63 -32.48 -61.89
CA MET A 834 -21.39 -31.31 -62.33
C MET A 834 -20.77 -30.62 -63.54
N LEU A 835 -19.44 -30.50 -63.54
CA LEU A 835 -18.68 -29.96 -64.67
C LEU A 835 -18.94 -30.80 -65.94
N PHE A 836 -18.87 -32.13 -65.83
CA PHE A 836 -19.09 -33.03 -66.95
C PHE A 836 -20.53 -32.95 -67.44
N LYS A 837 -21.50 -32.95 -66.53
CA LYS A 837 -22.92 -32.81 -66.88
C LYS A 837 -23.20 -31.53 -67.68
N LYS A 838 -22.62 -30.39 -67.27
CA LYS A 838 -22.81 -29.10 -67.95
C LYS A 838 -22.21 -29.08 -69.34
N VAL A 839 -20.96 -29.55 -69.48
CA VAL A 839 -20.29 -29.61 -70.78
C VAL A 839 -21.02 -30.59 -71.70
N LEU A 840 -21.41 -31.77 -71.22
CA LEU A 840 -22.11 -32.77 -72.04
C LEU A 840 -23.50 -32.34 -72.47
N ALA A 841 -24.22 -31.59 -71.63
CA ALA A 841 -25.51 -31.00 -72.00
C ALA A 841 -25.38 -30.06 -73.21
N ALA A 842 -24.29 -29.29 -73.31
CA ALA A 842 -24.02 -28.43 -74.46
C ALA A 842 -23.78 -29.19 -75.77
N TRP A 843 -23.48 -30.49 -75.71
CA TRP A 843 -23.31 -31.38 -76.86
C TRP A 843 -24.47 -32.37 -77.05
N GLN A 844 -25.57 -32.17 -76.31
CA GLN A 844 -26.74 -33.06 -76.31
C GLN A 844 -26.40 -34.51 -75.94
N ILE A 845 -25.39 -34.71 -75.09
CA ILE A 845 -24.97 -36.03 -74.61
C ILE A 845 -25.59 -36.28 -73.23
N SER A 846 -26.35 -37.37 -73.09
CA SER A 846 -27.08 -37.68 -71.86
C SER A 846 -26.30 -38.54 -70.86
N ARG A 847 -25.27 -39.28 -71.30
CA ARG A 847 -24.50 -40.21 -70.45
C ARG A 847 -23.01 -40.10 -70.73
N SER A 848 -22.20 -40.08 -69.67
CA SER A 848 -20.74 -40.21 -69.78
C SER A 848 -20.33 -41.65 -70.09
N GLY A 849 -19.21 -41.81 -70.78
CA GLY A 849 -18.56 -43.10 -71.04
C GLY A 849 -17.04 -42.92 -71.09
N GLY A 850 -16.26 -44.01 -71.02
CA GLY A 850 -14.80 -43.93 -70.81
C GLY A 850 -14.03 -43.07 -71.84
N LYS A 851 -14.48 -43.00 -73.10
CA LYS A 851 -13.89 -42.11 -74.12
C LYS A 851 -14.16 -40.63 -73.85
N ILE A 852 -15.35 -40.30 -73.35
CA ILE A 852 -15.72 -38.93 -72.97
C ILE A 852 -14.90 -38.49 -71.76
N GLU A 853 -14.76 -39.37 -70.76
CA GLU A 853 -13.96 -39.09 -69.57
C GLU A 853 -12.50 -38.84 -69.91
N PHE A 854 -11.94 -39.65 -70.83
CA PHE A 854 -10.57 -39.45 -71.32
C PHE A 854 -10.37 -38.07 -71.96
N ILE A 855 -11.31 -37.61 -72.79
CA ILE A 855 -11.25 -36.29 -73.45
C ILE A 855 -11.37 -35.17 -72.40
N MET A 856 -12.31 -35.28 -71.47
CA MET A 856 -12.52 -34.26 -70.43
C MET A 856 -11.34 -34.18 -69.45
N ASP A 857 -10.79 -35.33 -69.03
CA ASP A 857 -9.61 -35.38 -68.16
C ASP A 857 -8.36 -34.87 -68.88
N MET A 858 -8.21 -35.12 -70.18
CA MET A 858 -7.13 -34.53 -70.99
C MET A 858 -7.24 -33.00 -71.06
N VAL A 859 -8.45 -32.47 -71.24
CA VAL A 859 -8.72 -31.02 -71.23
C VAL A 859 -8.42 -30.42 -69.86
N LEU A 860 -8.84 -31.07 -68.78
CA LEU A 860 -8.61 -30.61 -67.40
C LEU A 860 -7.14 -30.63 -67.01
N ARG A 861 -6.35 -31.64 -67.45
CA ARG A 861 -4.89 -31.68 -67.26
C ARG A 861 -4.16 -30.53 -67.97
N SER A 862 -4.74 -30.00 -69.04
CA SER A 862 -4.19 -28.82 -69.73
C SER A 862 -4.55 -27.50 -69.07
N MET A 863 -5.36 -27.52 -68.01
CA MET A 863 -5.68 -26.37 -67.18
C MET A 863 -4.78 -26.35 -65.94
N GLU A 864 -4.34 -25.16 -65.53
CA GLU A 864 -3.64 -24.94 -64.25
C GLU A 864 -4.66 -24.84 -63.10
N THR A 865 -5.53 -25.84 -62.95
CA THR A 865 -6.53 -25.91 -61.88
C THR A 865 -5.96 -26.63 -60.66
N LYS A 866 -6.40 -26.22 -59.47
CA LYS A 866 -6.15 -26.97 -58.23
C LYS A 866 -7.30 -27.95 -58.00
N THR A 867 -7.03 -29.05 -57.32
CA THR A 867 -8.05 -30.09 -57.06
C THR A 867 -8.04 -30.52 -55.60
N THR A 868 -9.23 -30.72 -55.03
CA THR A 868 -9.41 -31.40 -53.74
C THR A 868 -10.24 -32.67 -53.97
N GLU A 869 -10.04 -33.68 -53.12
CA GLU A 869 -10.76 -34.95 -53.20
C GLU A 869 -11.39 -35.26 -51.84
N SER A 870 -12.68 -35.59 -51.85
CA SER A 870 -13.40 -35.99 -50.65
C SER A 870 -14.48 -36.99 -50.99
N ASN A 871 -14.59 -38.06 -50.21
CA ASN A 871 -15.58 -39.14 -50.40
C ASN A 871 -15.63 -39.70 -51.84
N GLY A 872 -14.47 -39.75 -52.52
CA GLY A 872 -14.35 -40.24 -53.90
C GLY A 872 -14.84 -39.25 -54.98
N VAL A 873 -15.11 -37.99 -54.61
CA VAL A 873 -15.48 -36.90 -55.53
C VAL A 873 -14.33 -35.91 -55.64
N THR A 874 -13.91 -35.63 -56.87
CA THR A 874 -12.90 -34.60 -57.18
C THR A 874 -13.57 -33.26 -57.44
N PHE A 875 -13.09 -32.21 -56.76
CA PHE A 875 -13.51 -30.82 -56.96
C PHE A 875 -12.42 -30.03 -57.67
N TYR A 876 -12.81 -29.18 -58.61
CA TYR A 876 -11.92 -28.31 -59.37
C TYR A 876 -12.05 -26.87 -58.91
N TRP A 877 -10.90 -26.27 -58.62
CA TRP A 877 -10.74 -24.90 -58.14
C TRP A 877 -10.08 -24.03 -59.20
N ARG A 878 -10.32 -22.72 -59.13
CA ARG A 878 -9.57 -21.77 -59.96
C ARG A 878 -8.13 -21.65 -59.48
N LYS A 879 -7.25 -21.17 -60.36
CA LYS A 879 -5.83 -20.96 -60.04
C LYS A 879 -5.62 -19.96 -58.90
N ASP A 880 -6.46 -18.93 -58.83
CA ASP A 880 -6.46 -17.86 -57.83
C ASP A 880 -7.10 -18.27 -56.49
N GLN A 881 -7.78 -19.41 -56.43
CA GLN A 881 -8.36 -19.91 -55.18
C GLN A 881 -7.36 -20.84 -54.48
N GLU A 882 -7.14 -20.62 -53.19
CA GLU A 882 -6.43 -21.57 -52.33
C GLU A 882 -7.47 -22.31 -51.47
N PRO A 883 -7.67 -23.63 -51.64
CA PRO A 883 -8.70 -24.35 -50.90
C PRO A 883 -8.59 -24.19 -49.38
N ALA A 884 -7.37 -24.09 -48.84
CA ALA A 884 -7.11 -23.90 -47.42
C ALA A 884 -7.53 -22.52 -46.88
N GLU A 885 -7.46 -21.47 -47.72
CA GLU A 885 -7.76 -20.08 -47.35
C GLU A 885 -9.15 -19.62 -47.84
N TYR A 886 -9.90 -20.49 -48.50
CA TYR A 886 -11.23 -20.17 -49.02
C TYR A 886 -12.23 -20.01 -47.87
N MET A 887 -12.90 -18.84 -47.80
CA MET A 887 -13.78 -18.44 -46.68
C MET A 887 -15.28 -18.33 -47.05
N GLU A 888 -15.63 -18.36 -48.33
CA GLU A 888 -17.03 -18.18 -48.78
C GLU A 888 -17.82 -19.49 -48.74
N TYR A 889 -19.15 -19.39 -48.64
CA TYR A 889 -20.08 -20.48 -48.92
C TYR A 889 -21.24 -19.98 -49.79
N ARG A 890 -21.69 -20.79 -50.76
CA ARG A 890 -22.70 -20.37 -51.73
C ARG A 890 -24.06 -21.04 -51.51
N VAL A 891 -25.09 -20.22 -51.28
CA VAL A 891 -26.49 -20.63 -51.08
C VAL A 891 -27.30 -20.56 -52.39
N PRO A 892 -28.34 -21.39 -52.57
CA PRO A 892 -29.17 -21.34 -53.77
C PRO A 892 -29.96 -20.02 -53.86
N ALA A 893 -30.07 -19.44 -55.07
CA ALA A 893 -30.96 -18.30 -55.32
C ALA A 893 -32.44 -18.71 -55.20
N GLU A 894 -33.32 -17.76 -54.87
CA GLU A 894 -34.76 -18.02 -54.84
C GLU A 894 -35.27 -18.46 -56.22
N GLY A 895 -35.70 -19.73 -56.33
CA GLY A 895 -36.27 -20.30 -57.56
C GLY A 895 -35.29 -21.10 -58.45
N ASP A 896 -34.01 -21.21 -58.09
CA ASP A 896 -33.00 -21.98 -58.85
C ASP A 896 -32.85 -23.44 -58.36
N ASP A 897 -32.29 -24.30 -59.22
CA ASP A 897 -31.97 -25.69 -58.91
C ASP A 897 -30.89 -25.79 -57.81
N LYS A 898 -31.21 -26.50 -56.72
CA LYS A 898 -30.31 -26.74 -55.59
C LYS A 898 -29.18 -27.70 -55.98
N ARG A 899 -27.93 -27.38 -55.62
CA ARG A 899 -26.78 -28.30 -55.78
C ARG A 899 -26.97 -29.49 -54.84
N ALA A 900 -26.75 -30.72 -55.34
CA ALA A 900 -26.69 -31.91 -54.49
C ALA A 900 -25.60 -31.72 -53.43
N MET A 901 -25.82 -32.14 -52.18
CA MET A 901 -24.85 -31.90 -51.10
C MET A 901 -23.48 -32.54 -51.37
N GLU A 902 -23.45 -33.68 -52.07
CA GLU A 902 -22.24 -34.36 -52.55
C GLU A 902 -21.46 -33.59 -53.64
N ASP A 903 -22.11 -32.61 -54.28
CA ASP A 903 -21.54 -31.77 -55.34
C ASP A 903 -21.07 -30.40 -54.80
N ILE A 904 -21.18 -30.16 -53.48
CA ILE A 904 -20.62 -28.99 -52.79
C ILE A 904 -19.31 -29.42 -52.14
N CYS A 905 -18.24 -28.65 -52.32
CA CYS A 905 -16.95 -29.01 -51.73
C CYS A 905 -17.00 -28.94 -50.19
N PRO A 906 -16.33 -29.85 -49.47
CA PRO A 906 -16.30 -29.84 -48.01
C PRO A 906 -15.81 -28.53 -47.41
N GLU A 907 -14.92 -27.81 -48.09
CA GLU A 907 -14.40 -26.51 -47.66
C GLU A 907 -15.50 -25.42 -47.64
N GLU A 908 -16.40 -25.41 -48.64
CA GLU A 908 -17.59 -24.53 -48.64
C GLU A 908 -18.54 -24.89 -47.48
N ILE A 909 -18.74 -26.19 -47.24
CA ILE A 909 -19.61 -26.66 -46.16
C ILE A 909 -19.00 -26.31 -44.78
N ALA A 910 -17.68 -26.42 -44.64
CA ALA A 910 -16.94 -26.06 -43.43
C ALA A 910 -17.07 -24.57 -43.10
N ASN A 911 -17.06 -23.70 -44.12
CA ASN A 911 -17.28 -22.27 -43.95
C ASN A 911 -18.70 -21.95 -43.47
N ALA A 912 -19.71 -22.63 -44.05
CA ALA A 912 -21.09 -22.52 -43.57
C ALA A 912 -21.24 -23.01 -42.12
N ILE A 913 -20.59 -24.12 -41.76
CA ILE A 913 -20.55 -24.64 -40.38
C ILE A 913 -19.97 -23.59 -39.43
N ARG A 914 -18.84 -22.95 -39.78
CA ARG A 914 -18.24 -21.90 -38.96
C ARG A 914 -19.22 -20.75 -38.71
N THR A 915 -19.91 -20.26 -39.74
CA THR A 915 -20.93 -19.20 -39.58
C THR A 915 -22.07 -19.65 -38.67
N ILE A 916 -22.60 -20.87 -38.85
CA ILE A 916 -23.70 -21.41 -38.04
C ILE A 916 -23.28 -21.53 -36.57
N VAL A 917 -22.12 -22.12 -36.30
CA VAL A 917 -21.60 -22.27 -34.93
C VAL A 917 -21.28 -20.91 -34.31
N THR A 918 -20.81 -19.94 -35.09
CA THR A 918 -20.60 -18.56 -34.60
C THR A 918 -21.93 -17.90 -34.18
N ALA A 919 -22.98 -18.08 -34.99
CA ALA A 919 -24.29 -17.50 -34.70
C ALA A 919 -25.04 -18.20 -33.56
N GLN A 920 -24.83 -19.51 -33.38
CA GLN A 920 -25.56 -20.34 -32.42
C GLN A 920 -24.72 -20.71 -31.17
N ILE A 921 -23.44 -20.33 -31.15
CA ILE A 921 -22.38 -20.58 -30.14
C ILE A 921 -21.99 -22.05 -29.98
N GLY A 922 -22.98 -22.92 -29.87
CA GLY A 922 -22.80 -24.35 -29.65
C GLY A 922 -24.07 -25.11 -30.04
N LEU A 923 -23.87 -26.27 -30.67
CA LEU A 923 -24.94 -27.14 -31.17
C LEU A 923 -24.52 -28.61 -31.00
N SER A 924 -25.50 -29.49 -30.79
CA SER A 924 -25.27 -30.92 -30.95
C SER A 924 -24.86 -31.23 -32.39
N ARG A 925 -24.03 -32.27 -32.59
CA ARG A 925 -23.62 -32.73 -33.93
C ARG A 925 -24.81 -32.99 -34.85
N THR A 926 -25.89 -33.58 -34.32
CA THR A 926 -27.12 -33.85 -35.08
C THR A 926 -27.86 -32.58 -35.49
N ASP A 927 -27.89 -31.56 -34.62
CA ASP A 927 -28.56 -30.30 -34.94
C ASP A 927 -27.73 -29.45 -35.89
N LEU A 928 -26.41 -29.47 -35.76
CA LEU A 928 -25.51 -28.82 -36.71
C LEU A 928 -25.72 -29.36 -38.13
N ILE A 929 -25.82 -30.68 -38.29
CA ILE A 929 -26.12 -31.29 -39.60
C ILE A 929 -27.47 -30.80 -40.15
N ARG A 930 -28.48 -30.67 -39.29
CA ARG A 930 -29.80 -30.17 -39.68
C ARG A 930 -29.78 -28.70 -40.10
N GLU A 931 -29.11 -27.84 -39.35
CA GLU A 931 -29.00 -26.42 -39.66
C GLU A 931 -28.16 -26.18 -40.92
N CYS A 932 -27.05 -26.92 -41.08
CA CYS A 932 -26.24 -26.89 -42.30
C CYS A 932 -27.06 -27.30 -43.53
N ALA A 933 -27.87 -28.36 -43.42
CA ALA A 933 -28.78 -28.79 -44.48
C ALA A 933 -29.78 -27.68 -44.87
N LYS A 934 -30.34 -26.95 -43.88
CA LYS A 934 -31.26 -25.83 -44.13
C LYS A 934 -30.60 -24.67 -44.87
N VAL A 935 -29.36 -24.30 -44.53
CA VAL A 935 -28.61 -23.24 -45.22
C VAL A 935 -28.46 -23.53 -46.71
N PHE A 936 -28.24 -24.79 -47.08
CA PHE A 936 -28.18 -25.21 -48.49
C PHE A 936 -29.56 -25.55 -49.10
N GLY A 937 -30.66 -25.25 -48.40
CA GLY A 937 -32.03 -25.37 -48.91
C GLY A 937 -32.69 -26.75 -48.75
N TYR A 938 -32.15 -27.64 -47.92
CA TYR A 938 -32.71 -28.97 -47.68
C TYR A 938 -33.64 -29.00 -46.46
N SER A 939 -34.82 -29.62 -46.62
CA SER A 939 -35.80 -29.79 -45.54
C SER A 939 -35.79 -31.18 -44.89
N ARG A 940 -35.13 -32.17 -45.52
CA ARG A 940 -35.01 -33.55 -45.02
C ARG A 940 -33.55 -33.98 -45.02
N LEU A 941 -33.17 -34.71 -43.97
CA LEU A 941 -31.86 -35.33 -43.85
C LEU A 941 -31.84 -36.64 -44.65
N GLY A 942 -30.69 -36.93 -45.25
CA GLY A 942 -30.40 -38.19 -45.95
C GLY A 942 -28.94 -38.56 -45.78
N THR A 943 -28.60 -39.83 -46.02
CA THR A 943 -27.26 -40.37 -45.76
C THR A 943 -26.15 -39.62 -46.49
N SER A 944 -26.41 -39.13 -47.71
CA SER A 944 -25.43 -38.33 -48.46
C SER A 944 -25.14 -36.95 -47.83
N ILE A 945 -26.15 -36.34 -47.20
CA ILE A 945 -25.99 -35.05 -46.49
C ILE A 945 -25.18 -35.25 -45.22
N GLU A 946 -25.49 -36.29 -44.44
CA GLU A 946 -24.73 -36.62 -43.22
C GLU A 946 -23.26 -36.89 -43.53
N VAL A 947 -22.96 -37.68 -44.57
CA VAL A 947 -21.58 -37.96 -44.98
C VAL A 947 -20.83 -36.70 -45.41
N ALA A 948 -21.46 -35.84 -46.20
CA ALA A 948 -20.83 -34.59 -46.67
C ALA A 948 -20.58 -33.59 -45.53
N VAL A 949 -21.55 -33.40 -44.63
CA VAL A 949 -21.40 -32.49 -43.49
C VAL A 949 -20.37 -33.02 -42.48
N ASN A 950 -20.33 -34.33 -42.23
CA ASN A 950 -19.31 -34.91 -41.32
C ASN A 950 -17.88 -34.71 -41.84
N ALA A 951 -17.64 -34.90 -43.15
CA ALA A 951 -16.34 -34.61 -43.75
C ALA A 951 -15.96 -33.12 -43.61
N ALA A 952 -16.94 -32.22 -43.69
CA ALA A 952 -16.73 -30.79 -43.51
C ALA A 952 -16.46 -30.40 -42.04
N ILE A 953 -17.07 -31.09 -41.07
CA ILE A 953 -16.79 -30.91 -39.64
C ILE A 953 -15.32 -31.22 -39.36
N GLU A 954 -14.78 -32.33 -39.88
CA GLU A 954 -13.37 -32.70 -39.70
C GLU A 954 -12.41 -31.62 -40.24
N ILE A 955 -12.74 -31.04 -41.40
CA ILE A 955 -11.97 -29.93 -41.98
C ILE A 955 -12.07 -28.67 -41.11
N ALA A 956 -13.26 -28.33 -40.62
CA ALA A 956 -13.45 -27.17 -39.75
C ALA A 956 -12.68 -27.31 -38.42
N VAL A 957 -12.60 -28.52 -37.85
CA VAL A 957 -11.76 -28.83 -36.68
C VAL A 957 -10.28 -28.72 -37.02
N ALA A 958 -9.83 -29.30 -38.12
CA ALA A 958 -8.43 -29.25 -38.55
C ALA A 958 -7.95 -27.81 -38.83
N ARG A 959 -8.86 -26.93 -39.26
CA ARG A 959 -8.62 -25.48 -39.44
C ARG A 959 -8.69 -24.68 -38.13
N GLY A 960 -8.99 -25.31 -37.00
CA GLY A 960 -9.20 -24.63 -35.72
C GLY A 960 -10.39 -23.67 -35.74
N SER A 961 -11.37 -23.87 -36.62
CA SER A 961 -12.54 -22.99 -36.76
C SER A 961 -13.70 -23.37 -35.85
N ILE A 962 -13.73 -24.61 -35.36
CA ILE A 962 -14.68 -25.15 -34.39
C ILE A 962 -13.97 -26.14 -33.45
N HIS A 963 -14.53 -26.35 -32.26
CA HIS A 963 -14.10 -27.34 -31.28
C HIS A 963 -15.18 -28.39 -31.05
N ILE A 964 -14.77 -29.64 -30.84
CA ILE A 964 -15.66 -30.75 -30.49
C ILE A 964 -15.35 -31.16 -29.05
N SER A 965 -16.39 -31.29 -28.22
CA SER A 965 -16.29 -31.78 -26.84
C SER A 965 -15.73 -33.21 -26.76
N GLU A 966 -15.20 -33.59 -25.58
CA GLU A 966 -14.56 -34.90 -25.37
C GLU A 966 -15.50 -36.10 -25.63
N ASP A 967 -16.80 -35.93 -25.45
CA ASP A 967 -17.85 -36.91 -25.76
C ASP A 967 -18.25 -36.96 -27.24
N SER A 968 -17.66 -36.12 -28.10
CA SER A 968 -17.92 -36.03 -29.55
C SER A 968 -19.35 -35.65 -29.96
N GLU A 969 -20.18 -35.18 -29.02
CA GLU A 969 -21.58 -34.84 -29.29
C GLU A 969 -21.82 -33.33 -29.44
N HIS A 970 -21.05 -32.47 -28.78
CA HIS A 970 -21.23 -31.01 -28.79
C HIS A 970 -20.16 -30.31 -29.61
N ILE A 971 -20.59 -29.39 -30.48
CA ILE A 971 -19.71 -28.61 -31.37
C ILE A 971 -19.89 -27.14 -31.06
N SER A 972 -18.81 -26.46 -30.72
CA SER A 972 -18.81 -25.04 -30.33
C SER A 972 -17.65 -24.27 -30.96
N LEU A 973 -17.59 -22.96 -30.70
CA LEU A 973 -16.42 -22.16 -31.07
C LEU A 973 -15.17 -22.60 -30.29
N PRO A 974 -13.97 -22.49 -30.89
CA PRO A 974 -12.72 -22.68 -30.16
C PRO A 974 -12.62 -21.68 -29.00
N GLN A 975 -12.06 -22.12 -27.87
CA GLN A 975 -11.81 -21.26 -26.70
C GLN A 975 -10.65 -20.30 -26.90
#